data_AF-A0A0L6WEP2-F1
#
_entry.id   AF-A0A0L6WEP2-F1
#
_cell.length_a   1.000
_cell.length_b   1.000
_cell.length_c   1.000
_cell.angle_alpha   90.00
_cell.angle_beta   90.00
_cell.angle_gamma   90.00
#
_symmetry.space_group_name_H-M   'P 1'
#
loop_
_entity.id
_entity.type
_entity.pdbx_description
1 polymer ?
#
loop_
_entity_poly.entity_id
_entity_poly.type
_entity_poly.pdbx_seq_one_letter_code
_entity_poly.pdbx_strand_id
1 'polypeptide(L)'
;MIWPAFCGLLSFGGAVGLVFEPVGTDRPAPAGGSIANDQPPNSFFQGFSPPFPTNDWWVGFGAGDGNAIVGGPFPYQSSLGATGIQFGVSTSRSFDGTSIHQPTQTDWSVGFVEHNGNVRNRKASSWDSQSVTVQYFTGSSTMTSYLVPGSPYLTFSYSGATPKLTSALGPITSFAGKALGTTVTGTSFQVVNGAGTYIIYSLSGAVSLTASNTGTIVAGAQFKGVLRVVKLNSPSHKAILDQYVANYPTGVSTDYDFNGDVGTLRFTWTVTGNAANLLMLTWPHHRIKMQKPNFPPMSSLSYLTTKGYMYPALGNVWNLVYNLPTIIWNAPRTPDASCTQNLVSGLEYEIANLPAVTMPGDFYFFGGRLAAVSRLALIAEHVDRNDLVQPVINWLKDSIGYMFNSASTAVPAYETGWGGIINRAGYNNAWIDYGNGYYNDHHFHYGYFLAAAAVIAKHDSGWLNKFGPTIKWFLRDIVNPSRNDPYFPVTRCRDWFAGHSWASGIANGGGGRDQESVGEAVNGYYGALLWADATSNAEIKNYARLLIATEQHAAQVYWHLYPTASATGRDQPYPEQSLRDLVTIGNVMDWQAGAWLFWGAQKIEIAAIQILPVTPVNEYMYDPAWAQAVHDYTIQELNNATYGDEWKSVIYLAYSQANPVVAAQLSSSLTSWGTGNTFSNQLYFLSTRPGASNVCASAPSNPIGNFYIQSVTTNSYVSASTLPNLIASSTSQNLAAKFQLAFAPNAGTMKAVSTNQFVTADISGSFTISASRATASTWEVFIIRPKHGAPSGVYSILAASNKQYVTLGSNGALINNGATESNSAGFRLVST
;
A
#
# COMPACT_ATOMS: atom_id res chain seq x y z
N MET A 1 -70.95 8.80 -27.10
CA MET A 1 -69.81 9.45 -26.44
C MET A 1 -68.83 8.34 -26.06
N ILE A 2 -67.53 8.56 -26.30
CA ILE A 2 -66.49 7.59 -26.70
C ILE A 2 -66.01 6.65 -25.56
N TRP A 3 -65.52 5.45 -25.95
CA TRP A 3 -64.94 4.34 -25.16
C TRP A 3 -63.39 4.47 -25.03
N PRO A 4 -62.64 3.59 -24.32
CA PRO A 4 -61.78 3.87 -23.15
C PRO A 4 -60.25 3.75 -23.38
N ALA A 5 -59.38 4.11 -22.41
CA ALA A 5 -58.02 3.54 -22.24
C ALA A 5 -57.24 4.03 -20.99
N PHE A 6 -56.61 3.07 -20.30
CA PHE A 6 -55.27 3.04 -19.69
C PHE A 6 -54.71 4.26 -18.92
N CYS A 7 -54.38 4.03 -17.63
CA CYS A 7 -53.26 4.67 -16.96
C CYS A 7 -52.39 3.60 -16.30
N GLY A 8 -51.25 3.31 -16.93
CA GLY A 8 -50.15 2.58 -16.30
C GLY A 8 -49.35 3.54 -15.43
N LEU A 9 -49.32 3.29 -14.12
CA LEU A 9 -48.33 3.89 -13.24
C LEU A 9 -47.01 3.13 -13.43
N LEU A 10 -46.06 3.79 -14.08
CA LEU A 10 -44.65 3.43 -14.02
C LEU A 10 -44.14 3.73 -12.62
N SER A 11 -43.91 2.69 -11.82
CA SER A 11 -43.13 2.75 -10.61
C SER A 11 -41.66 2.97 -10.97
N PHE A 12 -41.16 4.20 -10.82
CA PHE A 12 -39.72 4.41 -10.65
C PHE A 12 -39.36 3.94 -9.23
N GLY A 13 -38.85 2.71 -9.14
CA GLY A 13 -38.19 2.22 -7.94
C GLY A 13 -36.92 3.04 -7.69
N GLY A 14 -37.00 3.99 -6.76
CA GLY A 14 -35.81 4.56 -6.14
C GLY A 14 -35.17 3.47 -5.30
N ALA A 15 -33.96 3.05 -5.68
CA ALA A 15 -33.11 2.25 -4.80
C ALA A 15 -32.82 3.11 -3.56
N VAL A 16 -33.42 2.74 -2.43
CA VAL A 16 -33.00 3.22 -1.11
C VAL A 16 -31.60 2.64 -0.91
N GLY A 17 -30.57 3.49 -0.94
CA GLY A 17 -29.19 3.06 -0.77
C GLY A 17 -29.02 2.31 0.55
N LEU A 18 -28.30 1.19 0.52
CA LEU A 18 -27.88 0.48 1.72
C LEU A 18 -26.91 1.40 2.48
N VAL A 19 -27.38 2.06 3.54
CA VAL A 19 -26.47 2.67 4.51
C VAL A 19 -25.85 1.51 5.27
N PHE A 20 -24.55 1.28 5.05
CA PHE A 20 -23.82 0.26 5.79
C PHE A 20 -23.83 0.58 7.28
N GLU A 21 -24.12 -0.43 8.09
CA GLU A 21 -24.08 -0.29 9.54
C GLU A 21 -22.63 -0.35 10.02
N PRO A 22 -22.27 0.32 11.14
CA PRO A 22 -20.92 0.24 11.66
C PRO A 22 -20.61 -1.21 12.07
N VAL A 23 -19.35 -1.61 11.92
CA VAL A 23 -18.86 -2.93 12.36
C VAL A 23 -19.17 -3.18 13.85
N GLY A 24 -19.16 -2.11 14.65
CA GLY A 24 -19.58 -2.10 16.05
C GLY A 24 -19.64 -0.68 16.60
N THR A 25 -20.30 -0.50 17.73
CA THR A 25 -20.42 0.79 18.43
C THR A 25 -19.95 0.72 19.88
N ASP A 26 -19.39 -0.43 20.29
CA ASP A 26 -18.85 -0.62 21.63
C ASP A 26 -17.60 0.23 21.86
N ARG A 27 -17.42 0.70 23.09
CA ARG A 27 -16.22 1.44 23.48
C ARG A 27 -15.00 0.50 23.47
N PRO A 28 -13.91 0.86 22.76
CA PRO A 28 -12.69 0.09 22.82
C PRO A 28 -12.08 0.07 24.22
N ALA A 29 -11.67 -1.11 24.69
CA ALA A 29 -11.05 -1.35 25.98
C ALA A 29 -9.83 -2.28 25.85
N PRO A 30 -8.80 -1.90 25.09
CA PRO A 30 -7.65 -2.77 24.85
C PRO A 30 -6.74 -2.87 26.07
N ALA A 31 -5.85 -3.86 26.07
CA ALA A 31 -4.95 -4.16 27.19
C ALA A 31 -3.98 -3.01 27.53
N GLY A 32 -3.67 -2.13 26.58
CA GLY A 32 -2.91 -0.90 26.80
C GLY A 32 -3.72 0.24 27.41
N GLY A 33 -5.03 0.08 27.59
CA GLY A 33 -5.93 1.08 28.17
C GLY A 33 -6.27 2.22 27.20
N SER A 34 -6.67 3.37 27.77
CA SER A 34 -6.88 4.61 27.03
C SER A 34 -5.71 5.55 27.23
N ILE A 35 -5.30 6.24 26.16
CA ILE A 35 -4.19 7.18 26.17
C ILE A 35 -4.51 8.39 25.29
N ALA A 36 -3.84 9.52 25.49
CA ALA A 36 -3.86 10.63 24.54
C ALA A 36 -2.47 10.73 23.92
N ASN A 37 -2.40 10.86 22.60
CA ASN A 37 -1.11 11.14 21.96
C ASN A 37 -0.64 12.56 22.30
N ASP A 38 0.65 12.83 22.09
CA ASP A 38 1.24 14.14 22.38
C ASP A 38 1.03 15.20 21.28
N GLN A 39 0.24 14.88 20.25
CA GLN A 39 -0.16 15.77 19.15
C GLN A 39 -1.68 15.89 19.10
N PRO A 40 -2.32 16.57 20.07
CA PRO A 40 -3.77 16.68 20.10
C PRO A 40 -4.32 17.45 18.88
N PRO A 41 -5.58 17.20 18.48
CA PRO A 41 -6.24 18.00 17.45
C PRO A 41 -6.30 19.47 17.86
N ASN A 42 -6.10 20.38 16.90
CA ASN A 42 -6.07 21.81 17.15
C ASN A 42 -7.48 22.45 17.12
N SER A 43 -7.54 23.79 17.25
CA SER A 43 -8.81 24.54 17.29
C SER A 43 -9.66 24.48 16.02
N PHE A 44 -9.16 23.89 14.93
CA PHE A 44 -9.90 23.66 13.70
C PHE A 44 -11.17 22.82 13.93
N PHE A 45 -11.11 21.85 14.86
CA PHE A 45 -12.24 21.00 15.23
C PHE A 45 -13.11 21.57 16.36
N GLN A 46 -13.03 22.87 16.66
CA GLN A 46 -13.82 23.47 17.73
C GLN A 46 -15.33 23.21 17.56
N GLY A 47 -15.96 22.73 18.64
CA GLY A 47 -17.38 22.37 18.64
C GLY A 47 -17.67 20.92 18.21
N PHE A 48 -16.63 20.14 17.89
CA PHE A 48 -16.74 18.72 17.57
C PHE A 48 -16.05 17.85 18.63
N SER A 49 -16.29 16.55 18.57
CA SER A 49 -15.64 15.53 19.39
C SER A 49 -15.12 14.42 18.48
N PRO A 50 -14.06 13.70 18.88
CA PRO A 50 -13.55 12.57 18.11
C PRO A 50 -14.65 11.51 17.90
N PRO A 51 -14.54 10.66 16.85
CA PRO A 51 -13.35 10.45 16.03
C PRO A 51 -13.12 11.53 14.96
N PHE A 52 -11.86 11.93 14.79
CA PHE A 52 -11.40 12.85 13.74
C PHE A 52 -10.64 12.10 12.65
N PRO A 53 -10.70 12.55 11.39
CA PRO A 53 -9.87 12.00 10.32
C PRO A 53 -8.38 12.24 10.60
N THR A 54 -7.56 11.24 10.27
CA THR A 54 -6.11 11.26 10.54
C THR A 54 -5.27 11.10 9.27
N ASN A 55 -5.82 10.51 8.21
CA ASN A 55 -5.11 10.20 6.96
C ASN A 55 -5.74 10.89 5.74
N ASP A 56 -6.84 11.62 5.93
CA ASP A 56 -7.47 12.44 4.89
C ASP A 56 -6.47 13.46 4.32
N TRP A 57 -6.63 13.80 3.03
CA TRP A 57 -5.76 14.78 2.35
C TRP A 57 -5.68 16.13 3.06
N TRP A 58 -6.71 16.53 3.83
CA TRP A 58 -6.81 17.84 4.49
C TRP A 58 -6.43 17.83 5.98
N VAL A 59 -5.98 16.70 6.54
CA VAL A 59 -5.73 16.57 7.98
C VAL A 59 -4.77 17.62 8.55
N GLY A 60 -3.84 18.14 7.74
CA GLY A 60 -2.92 19.22 8.10
C GLY A 60 -3.58 20.55 8.50
N PHE A 61 -4.89 20.71 8.32
CA PHE A 61 -5.66 21.83 8.86
C PHE A 61 -5.99 21.65 10.36
N GLY A 62 -6.18 20.40 10.79
CA GLY A 62 -6.53 20.03 12.16
C GLY A 62 -5.37 19.51 13.01
N ALA A 63 -4.27 19.10 12.37
CA ALA A 63 -3.03 18.68 13.03
C ALA A 63 -2.05 19.84 13.21
N GLY A 64 -1.16 19.74 14.20
CA GLY A 64 -0.13 20.74 14.49
C GLY A 64 -0.68 22.18 14.56
N ASP A 65 0.02 23.12 13.94
CA ASP A 65 -0.39 24.54 13.88
C ASP A 65 -1.57 24.81 12.91
N GLY A 66 -2.05 23.79 12.19
CA GLY A 66 -3.15 23.90 11.25
C GLY A 66 -2.81 24.75 10.02
N ASN A 67 -1.53 24.88 9.68
CA ASN A 67 -1.02 25.69 8.57
C ASN A 67 -0.24 24.86 7.55
N ALA A 68 -0.27 23.52 7.67
CA ALA A 68 0.41 22.65 6.74
C ALA A 68 -0.11 22.85 5.31
N ILE A 69 0.79 22.73 4.35
CA ILE A 69 0.44 22.64 2.95
C ILE A 69 -0.09 21.23 2.70
N VAL A 70 -1.28 21.16 2.12
CA VAL A 70 -1.94 19.90 1.78
C VAL A 70 -2.11 19.74 0.27
N GLY A 71 -2.03 18.49 -0.20
CA GLY A 71 -2.36 18.08 -1.56
C GLY A 71 -3.87 18.12 -1.84
N GLY A 72 -4.48 19.29 -1.79
CA GLY A 72 -5.88 19.44 -2.18
C GLY A 72 -6.51 20.80 -1.85
N PRO A 73 -7.79 21.01 -2.22
CA PRO A 73 -8.59 20.11 -3.05
C PRO A 73 -8.07 20.13 -4.50
N PHE A 74 -7.60 18.99 -5.01
CA PHE A 74 -7.00 18.92 -6.35
C PHE A 74 -7.96 19.49 -7.41
N PRO A 75 -7.48 20.27 -8.40
CA PRO A 75 -6.07 20.43 -8.81
C PRO A 75 -5.27 21.44 -7.96
N TYR A 76 -5.87 22.07 -6.96
CA TYR A 76 -5.19 22.99 -6.08
C TYR A 76 -4.42 22.25 -4.99
N GLN A 77 -3.28 22.80 -4.62
CA GLN A 77 -2.72 22.62 -3.27
C GLN A 77 -3.15 23.82 -2.43
N SER A 78 -3.36 23.61 -1.13
CA SER A 78 -3.82 24.69 -0.25
C SER A 78 -3.22 24.60 1.15
N SER A 79 -3.33 25.70 1.88
CA SER A 79 -3.04 25.80 3.31
C SER A 79 -3.94 26.85 3.94
N LEU A 80 -4.05 26.81 5.27
CA LEU A 80 -4.76 27.85 6.00
C LEU A 80 -3.76 28.90 6.47
N GLY A 81 -3.87 30.11 5.92
CA GLY A 81 -3.13 31.29 6.41
C GLY A 81 -3.87 31.98 7.56
N ALA A 82 -3.22 32.95 8.19
CA ALA A 82 -3.79 33.72 9.30
C ALA A 82 -5.03 34.53 8.89
N THR A 83 -5.04 35.08 7.68
CA THR A 83 -6.07 36.01 7.19
C THR A 83 -6.92 35.45 6.04
N GLY A 84 -6.64 34.24 5.58
CA GLY A 84 -7.34 33.64 4.46
C GLY A 84 -6.81 32.27 4.07
N ILE A 85 -7.52 31.62 3.14
CA ILE A 85 -7.12 30.34 2.55
C ILE A 85 -6.11 30.61 1.44
N GLN A 86 -4.95 29.99 1.53
CA GLN A 86 -3.88 30.05 0.55
C GLN A 86 -4.01 28.87 -0.42
N PHE A 87 -3.80 29.10 -1.70
CA PHE A 87 -3.86 28.04 -2.70
C PHE A 87 -3.08 28.38 -3.97
N GLY A 88 -2.76 27.35 -4.74
CA GLY A 88 -2.24 27.49 -6.09
C GLY A 88 -2.33 26.19 -6.87
N VAL A 89 -2.06 26.27 -8.16
CA VAL A 89 -1.91 25.10 -9.03
C VAL A 89 -0.52 25.19 -9.65
N SER A 90 0.35 24.27 -9.27
CA SER A 90 1.71 24.22 -9.81
C SER A 90 1.67 24.02 -11.32
N THR A 91 2.37 24.89 -12.05
CA THR A 91 2.55 24.78 -13.51
C THR A 91 3.89 24.13 -13.87
N SER A 92 4.64 23.67 -12.86
CA SER A 92 5.90 22.97 -13.04
C SER A 92 5.73 21.49 -12.74
N ARG A 93 6.25 20.64 -13.62
CA ARG A 93 6.45 19.21 -13.35
C ARG A 93 7.81 18.84 -13.93
N SER A 94 8.76 18.52 -13.05
CA SER A 94 10.14 18.19 -13.43
C SER A 94 10.45 16.75 -13.08
N PHE A 95 11.25 16.09 -13.92
CA PHE A 95 11.77 14.75 -13.67
C PHE A 95 13.25 14.84 -13.28
N ASP A 96 13.64 14.21 -12.17
CA ASP A 96 15.02 14.26 -11.66
C ASP A 96 15.88 13.03 -12.05
N GLY A 97 15.31 12.09 -12.81
CA GLY A 97 15.94 10.81 -13.14
C GLY A 97 15.31 9.61 -12.43
N THR A 98 14.63 9.85 -11.30
CA THR A 98 13.94 8.81 -10.51
C THR A 98 12.51 9.16 -10.19
N SER A 99 12.19 10.46 -10.13
CA SER A 99 10.92 10.98 -9.64
C SER A 99 10.45 12.15 -10.47
N ILE A 100 9.13 12.23 -10.65
CA ILE A 100 8.48 13.49 -11.01
C ILE A 100 8.18 14.28 -9.76
N HIS A 101 8.44 15.59 -9.83
CA HIS A 101 8.21 16.57 -8.78
C HIS A 101 7.25 17.62 -9.31
N GLN A 102 6.17 17.84 -8.56
CA GLN A 102 5.24 18.93 -8.77
C GLN A 102 5.24 19.79 -7.50
N PRO A 103 6.26 20.68 -7.37
CA PRO A 103 6.49 21.42 -6.14
C PRO A 103 5.29 22.29 -5.81
N THR A 104 5.06 22.48 -4.52
CA THR A 104 3.94 23.28 -4.09
C THR A 104 4.08 24.73 -4.52
N GLN A 105 3.00 25.27 -5.06
CA GLN A 105 2.87 26.67 -5.46
C GLN A 105 1.72 27.32 -4.71
N THR A 106 1.97 28.48 -4.10
CA THR A 106 0.92 29.33 -3.51
C THR A 106 0.73 30.55 -4.40
N ASP A 107 -0.41 30.62 -5.09
CA ASP A 107 -0.70 31.65 -6.10
C ASP A 107 -1.44 32.83 -5.46
N TRP A 108 -2.39 32.53 -4.57
CA TRP A 108 -3.32 33.49 -3.98
C TRP A 108 -3.65 33.13 -2.53
N SER A 109 -3.98 34.16 -1.75
CA SER A 109 -4.69 34.06 -0.47
C SER A 109 -6.04 34.77 -0.57
N VAL A 110 -7.12 34.10 -0.17
CA VAL A 110 -8.49 34.65 -0.20
C VAL A 110 -9.04 34.74 1.21
N GLY A 111 -9.48 35.93 1.60
CA GLY A 111 -10.00 36.26 2.91
C GLY A 111 -10.90 37.50 2.87
N PHE A 112 -10.99 38.21 3.99
CA PHE A 112 -11.76 39.46 4.08
C PHE A 112 -11.07 40.50 4.96
N VAL A 113 -11.38 41.77 4.72
CA VAL A 113 -10.72 42.92 5.38
C VAL A 113 -10.90 42.90 6.89
N GLU A 114 -12.09 42.52 7.37
CA GLU A 114 -12.43 42.53 8.79
C GLU A 114 -11.70 41.44 9.60
N HIS A 115 -11.10 40.43 8.95
CA HIS A 115 -10.37 39.37 9.66
C HIS A 115 -9.01 39.88 10.15
N ASN A 116 -8.82 39.91 11.47
CA ASN A 116 -7.63 40.47 12.11
C ASN A 116 -6.40 39.53 12.17
N GLY A 117 -6.50 38.32 11.61
CA GLY A 117 -5.42 37.34 11.59
C GLY A 117 -5.39 36.37 12.78
N ASN A 118 -6.37 36.44 13.68
CA ASN A 118 -6.45 35.49 14.79
C ASN A 118 -6.74 34.06 14.27
N VAL A 119 -5.78 33.14 14.43
CA VAL A 119 -5.89 31.75 13.96
C VAL A 119 -6.96 30.92 14.67
N ARG A 120 -7.50 31.37 15.80
CA ARG A 120 -8.67 30.73 16.45
C ARG A 120 -9.99 31.07 15.77
N ASN A 121 -9.98 32.07 14.91
CA ASN A 121 -11.13 32.53 14.14
C ASN A 121 -11.26 31.84 12.77
N ARG A 122 -10.67 30.65 12.64
CA ARG A 122 -10.90 29.71 11.54
C ARG A 122 -11.21 28.32 12.09
N LYS A 123 -12.12 27.59 11.43
CA LYS A 123 -12.52 26.23 11.82
C LYS A 123 -13.08 25.41 10.67
N ALA A 124 -13.16 24.10 10.87
CA ALA A 124 -14.13 23.27 10.17
C ALA A 124 -15.54 23.63 10.64
N SER A 125 -16.47 23.66 9.70
CA SER A 125 -17.91 23.74 9.98
C SER A 125 -18.61 22.41 9.69
N SER A 126 -18.04 21.59 8.82
CA SER A 126 -18.42 20.21 8.53
C SER A 126 -17.35 19.55 7.68
N TRP A 127 -17.34 18.23 7.64
CA TRP A 127 -16.60 17.44 6.66
C TRP A 127 -17.40 16.21 6.25
N ASP A 128 -17.10 15.71 5.06
CA ASP A 128 -17.52 14.39 4.64
C ASP A 128 -16.33 13.45 4.49
N SER A 129 -16.49 12.30 3.82
CA SER A 129 -15.39 11.35 3.66
C SER A 129 -14.29 11.93 2.78
N GLN A 130 -14.55 12.97 1.99
CA GLN A 130 -13.67 13.45 0.93
C GLN A 130 -13.50 14.98 0.89
N SER A 131 -14.42 15.73 1.51
CA SER A 131 -14.46 17.18 1.47
C SER A 131 -14.52 17.81 2.86
N VAL A 132 -14.03 19.05 2.97
CA VAL A 132 -14.07 19.83 4.22
C VAL A 132 -14.59 21.23 3.95
N THR A 133 -15.45 21.72 4.84
CA THR A 133 -15.96 23.10 4.78
C THR A 133 -15.27 23.96 5.83
N VAL A 134 -14.46 24.91 5.37
CA VAL A 134 -13.64 25.79 6.20
C VAL A 134 -14.31 27.15 6.35
N GLN A 135 -14.44 27.66 7.57
CA GLN A 135 -14.99 28.98 7.85
C GLN A 135 -13.97 29.86 8.58
N TYR A 136 -13.75 31.07 8.06
CA TYR A 136 -13.11 32.19 8.75
C TYR A 136 -14.19 33.16 9.24
N PHE A 137 -14.04 33.72 10.45
CA PHE A 137 -15.07 34.57 11.05
C PHE A 137 -14.49 35.72 11.88
N THR A 138 -15.19 36.86 11.98
CA THR A 138 -14.90 37.94 12.94
C THR A 138 -16.20 38.64 13.26
N GLY A 139 -16.68 38.50 14.50
CA GLY A 139 -18.05 38.88 14.84
C GLY A 139 -19.06 38.14 13.96
N SER A 140 -19.97 38.87 13.31
CA SER A 140 -20.94 38.32 12.35
C SER A 140 -20.42 38.19 10.91
N SER A 141 -19.23 38.72 10.61
CA SER A 141 -18.62 38.70 9.29
C SER A 141 -17.94 37.35 9.06
N THR A 142 -18.34 36.62 8.01
CA THR A 142 -17.77 35.28 7.73
C THR A 142 -17.41 35.09 6.26
N MET A 143 -16.39 34.26 6.02
CA MET A 143 -16.10 33.63 4.74
C MET A 143 -16.06 32.12 4.92
N THR A 144 -16.90 31.39 4.18
CA THR A 144 -16.98 29.92 4.19
C THR A 144 -16.53 29.38 2.82
N SER A 145 -15.64 28.39 2.81
CA SER A 145 -15.13 27.74 1.60
C SER A 145 -15.46 26.26 1.62
N TYR A 146 -15.97 25.76 0.50
CA TYR A 146 -16.23 24.33 0.28
C TYR A 146 -15.05 23.72 -0.47
N LEU A 147 -14.18 22.99 0.24
CA LEU A 147 -13.00 22.38 -0.35
C LEU A 147 -13.33 20.96 -0.80
N VAL A 148 -13.68 20.82 -2.08
CA VAL A 148 -14.11 19.56 -2.69
C VAL A 148 -13.12 19.16 -3.80
N PRO A 149 -12.39 18.03 -3.66
CA PRO A 149 -11.49 17.53 -4.70
C PRO A 149 -12.20 17.36 -6.05
N GLY A 150 -11.50 17.72 -7.13
CA GLY A 150 -12.00 17.69 -8.49
C GLY A 150 -12.77 18.94 -8.91
N SER A 151 -13.13 19.85 -8.01
CA SER A 151 -13.74 21.12 -8.44
C SER A 151 -12.68 21.98 -9.14
N PRO A 152 -12.90 22.42 -10.41
CA PRO A 152 -11.95 23.32 -11.06
C PRO A 152 -11.95 24.73 -10.44
N TYR A 153 -12.97 25.07 -9.64
CA TYR A 153 -13.07 26.36 -8.97
C TYR A 153 -12.98 26.19 -7.45
N LEU A 154 -12.35 27.14 -6.78
CA LEU A 154 -12.53 27.36 -5.35
C LEU A 154 -13.72 28.30 -5.13
N THR A 155 -14.55 27.98 -4.14
CA THR A 155 -15.84 28.66 -3.91
C THR A 155 -15.87 29.28 -2.53
N PHE A 156 -16.08 30.59 -2.45
CA PHE A 156 -16.08 31.37 -1.21
C PHE A 156 -17.42 32.06 -1.00
N SER A 157 -18.16 31.66 0.02
CA SER A 157 -19.42 32.27 0.44
C SER A 157 -19.18 33.28 1.57
N TYR A 158 -19.51 34.54 1.32
CA TYR A 158 -19.37 35.64 2.26
C TYR A 158 -20.72 35.99 2.89
N SER A 159 -20.69 36.33 4.17
CA SER A 159 -21.84 36.89 4.89
C SER A 159 -21.38 38.15 5.63
N GLY A 160 -21.71 39.33 5.07
CA GLY A 160 -21.44 40.62 5.70
C GLY A 160 -19.95 40.89 5.91
N ALA A 161 -19.10 40.47 4.97
CA ALA A 161 -17.64 40.62 5.04
C ALA A 161 -17.14 41.24 3.73
N THR A 162 -16.04 41.98 3.77
CA THR A 162 -15.47 42.68 2.60
C THR A 162 -14.40 41.82 1.93
N PRO A 163 -14.66 41.18 0.76
CA PRO A 163 -13.72 40.26 0.12
C PRO A 163 -12.36 40.90 -0.14
N LYS A 164 -11.30 40.14 0.16
CA LYS A 164 -9.91 40.51 -0.09
C LYS A 164 -9.15 39.33 -0.66
N LEU A 165 -8.58 39.50 -1.85
CA LEU A 165 -7.65 38.55 -2.44
C LEU A 165 -6.26 39.17 -2.43
N THR A 166 -5.25 38.40 -2.05
CA THR A 166 -3.85 38.83 -2.01
C THR A 166 -3.03 37.89 -2.87
N SER A 167 -2.29 38.40 -3.84
CA SER A 167 -1.34 37.61 -4.61
C SER A 167 -0.21 37.15 -3.70
N ALA A 168 0.07 35.85 -3.74
CA ALA A 168 1.19 35.25 -3.02
C ALA A 168 2.42 35.03 -3.92
N LEU A 169 2.29 35.29 -5.23
CA LEU A 169 3.34 35.09 -6.21
C LEU A 169 3.41 36.27 -7.20
N GLY A 170 4.27 37.23 -6.88
CA GLY A 170 4.51 38.44 -7.67
C GLY A 170 3.42 39.52 -7.56
N PRO A 171 3.62 40.70 -8.18
CA PRO A 171 2.61 41.75 -8.23
C PRO A 171 1.47 41.37 -9.18
N ILE A 172 0.31 42.01 -9.01
CA ILE A 172 -0.76 41.98 -10.01
C ILE A 172 -0.34 42.90 -11.16
N THR A 173 -0.41 42.38 -12.39
CA THR A 173 0.00 43.10 -13.61
C THR A 173 -1.17 43.47 -14.51
N SER A 174 -2.31 42.77 -14.39
CA SER A 174 -3.53 43.06 -15.15
C SER A 174 -4.78 42.68 -14.36
N PHE A 175 -5.83 43.50 -14.45
CA PHE A 175 -7.11 43.26 -13.81
C PHE A 175 -8.27 43.76 -14.69
N ALA A 176 -9.15 42.84 -15.08
CA ALA A 176 -10.40 43.09 -15.82
C ALA A 176 -10.25 43.98 -17.08
N GLY A 177 -9.07 44.00 -17.70
CA GLY A 177 -8.78 44.85 -18.86
C GLY A 177 -8.78 46.36 -18.55
N LYS A 178 -8.64 46.75 -17.28
CA LYS A 178 -8.60 48.15 -16.82
C LYS A 178 -7.27 48.45 -16.14
N ALA A 179 -6.94 49.73 -16.01
CA ALA A 179 -5.76 50.17 -15.27
C ALA A 179 -5.89 49.80 -13.78
N LEU A 180 -4.80 49.32 -13.18
CA LEU A 180 -4.74 49.06 -11.74
C LEU A 180 -5.03 50.34 -10.94
N GLY A 181 -5.64 50.19 -9.77
CA GLY A 181 -6.17 51.29 -8.96
C GLY A 181 -7.57 51.75 -9.37
N THR A 182 -8.08 51.34 -10.54
CA THR A 182 -9.45 51.61 -10.96
C THR A 182 -10.43 50.61 -10.34
N THR A 183 -11.52 51.09 -9.75
CA THR A 183 -12.64 50.24 -9.31
C THR A 183 -13.39 49.72 -10.54
N VAL A 184 -13.52 48.40 -10.65
CA VAL A 184 -14.26 47.74 -11.71
C VAL A 184 -15.49 47.06 -11.12
N THR A 185 -16.66 47.33 -11.68
CA THR A 185 -17.92 46.69 -11.29
C THR A 185 -18.33 45.66 -12.33
N GLY A 186 -18.61 44.43 -11.91
CA GLY A 186 -18.98 43.35 -12.81
C GLY A 186 -19.20 42.02 -12.10
N THR A 187 -19.42 40.97 -12.88
CA THR A 187 -19.64 39.59 -12.38
C THR A 187 -18.50 38.64 -12.75
N SER A 188 -17.54 39.07 -13.56
CA SER A 188 -16.39 38.28 -14.01
C SER A 188 -15.17 39.19 -14.17
N PHE A 189 -14.05 38.81 -13.56
CA PHE A 189 -12.81 39.58 -13.55
C PHE A 189 -11.64 38.65 -13.85
N GLN A 190 -11.01 38.83 -15.01
CA GLN A 190 -9.72 38.17 -15.29
C GLN A 190 -8.60 38.94 -14.59
N VAL A 191 -7.71 38.23 -13.92
CA VAL A 191 -6.56 38.80 -13.21
C VAL A 191 -5.29 38.06 -13.60
N VAL A 192 -4.17 38.80 -13.70
CA VAL A 192 -2.84 38.23 -13.94
C VAL A 192 -1.89 38.64 -12.82
N ASN A 193 -1.20 37.66 -12.25
CA ASN A 193 -0.07 37.85 -11.34
C ASN A 193 1.12 36.97 -11.80
N GLY A 194 2.16 36.83 -10.99
CA GLY A 194 3.33 36.00 -11.34
C GLY A 194 3.01 34.50 -11.50
N ALA A 195 1.88 34.03 -10.96
CA ALA A 195 1.43 32.63 -11.06
C ALA A 195 0.62 32.33 -12.34
N GLY A 196 0.34 33.37 -13.14
CA GLY A 196 -0.43 33.29 -14.38
C GLY A 196 -1.81 33.94 -14.28
N THR A 197 -2.75 33.45 -15.09
CA THR A 197 -4.09 34.03 -15.23
C THR A 197 -5.11 33.29 -14.36
N TYR A 198 -5.92 34.05 -13.64
CA TYR A 198 -7.08 33.57 -12.89
C TYR A 198 -8.35 34.33 -13.31
N ILE A 199 -9.51 33.74 -13.05
CA ILE A 199 -10.81 34.42 -13.21
C ILE A 199 -11.54 34.38 -11.87
N ILE A 200 -12.07 35.53 -11.46
CA ILE A 200 -12.95 35.71 -10.31
C ILE A 200 -14.37 35.90 -10.85
N TYR A 201 -15.31 35.08 -10.40
CA TYR A 201 -16.72 35.18 -10.73
C TYR A 201 -17.54 35.53 -9.50
N SER A 202 -18.52 36.42 -9.64
CA SER A 202 -19.55 36.67 -8.64
C SER A 202 -20.86 36.02 -9.08
N LEU A 203 -21.37 35.10 -8.27
CA LEU A 203 -22.67 34.43 -8.51
C LEU A 203 -23.85 35.17 -7.87
N SER A 204 -23.59 36.29 -7.18
CA SER A 204 -24.60 37.04 -6.42
C SER A 204 -24.78 38.46 -6.95
N GLY A 205 -24.65 38.63 -8.27
CA GLY A 205 -24.75 39.92 -8.95
C GLY A 205 -23.40 40.65 -9.04
N ALA A 206 -23.45 41.89 -9.56
CA ALA A 206 -22.24 42.67 -9.79
C ALA A 206 -21.59 43.09 -8.47
N VAL A 207 -20.26 42.95 -8.39
CA VAL A 207 -19.43 43.40 -7.26
C VAL A 207 -18.43 44.45 -7.76
N SER A 208 -18.12 45.45 -6.93
CA SER A 208 -17.10 46.44 -7.24
C SER A 208 -15.78 46.04 -6.59
N LEU A 209 -14.75 45.77 -7.41
CA LEU A 209 -13.43 45.33 -6.98
C LEU A 209 -12.36 46.30 -7.47
N THR A 210 -11.38 46.59 -6.61
CA THR A 210 -10.21 47.42 -6.94
C THR A 210 -8.95 46.59 -6.76
N ALA A 211 -8.19 46.43 -7.84
CA ALA A 211 -6.89 45.76 -7.82
C ALA A 211 -5.75 46.77 -7.72
N SER A 212 -4.72 46.47 -6.92
CA SER A 212 -3.50 47.28 -6.77
C SER A 212 -2.27 46.55 -7.29
N ASN A 213 -1.27 47.31 -7.73
CA ASN A 213 0.05 46.77 -8.06
C ASN A 213 0.81 46.22 -6.83
N THR A 214 0.38 46.57 -5.62
CA THR A 214 0.86 45.99 -4.36
C THR A 214 0.35 44.56 -4.11
N GLY A 215 -0.41 43.99 -5.05
CA GLY A 215 -0.80 42.58 -5.02
C GLY A 215 -2.15 42.31 -4.36
N THR A 216 -3.02 43.31 -4.18
CA THR A 216 -4.32 43.11 -3.53
C THR A 216 -5.50 43.40 -4.45
N ILE A 217 -6.59 42.65 -4.27
CA ILE A 217 -7.92 42.96 -4.82
C ILE A 217 -8.87 43.09 -3.65
N VAL A 218 -9.53 44.23 -3.52
CA VAL A 218 -10.43 44.53 -2.40
C VAL A 218 -11.79 44.94 -2.92
N ALA A 219 -12.85 44.41 -2.32
CA ALA A 219 -14.20 44.88 -2.60
C ALA A 219 -14.47 46.26 -2.01
N GLY A 220 -15.27 47.08 -2.70
CA GLY A 220 -15.59 48.43 -2.25
C GLY A 220 -16.50 48.50 -1.01
N ALA A 221 -17.15 47.40 -0.63
CA ALA A 221 -18.05 47.31 0.52
C ALA A 221 -18.19 45.86 1.00
N GLN A 222 -18.86 45.68 2.15
CA GLN A 222 -19.27 44.36 2.63
C GLN A 222 -20.15 43.66 1.60
N PHE A 223 -19.86 42.37 1.41
CA PHE A 223 -20.50 41.50 0.45
C PHE A 223 -21.24 40.37 1.17
N LYS A 224 -22.42 40.03 0.66
CA LYS A 224 -23.16 38.83 1.03
C LYS A 224 -23.47 38.07 -0.25
N GLY A 225 -22.79 36.95 -0.46
CA GLY A 225 -22.87 36.22 -1.71
C GLY A 225 -21.69 35.29 -1.96
N VAL A 226 -21.61 34.75 -3.17
CA VAL A 226 -20.60 33.75 -3.53
C VAL A 226 -19.64 34.30 -4.58
N LEU A 227 -18.35 34.22 -4.28
CA LEU A 227 -17.26 34.39 -5.25
C LEU A 227 -16.64 33.04 -5.59
N ARG A 228 -16.38 32.78 -6.88
CA ARG A 228 -15.62 31.61 -7.33
C ARG A 228 -14.33 32.05 -8.01
N VAL A 229 -13.25 31.34 -7.74
CA VAL A 229 -11.92 31.61 -8.31
C VAL A 229 -11.43 30.37 -9.05
N VAL A 230 -10.92 30.55 -10.27
CA VAL A 230 -10.37 29.45 -11.08
C VAL A 230 -9.11 29.87 -11.83
N LYS A 231 -8.14 28.96 -11.92
CA LYS A 231 -6.95 29.16 -12.75
C LYS A 231 -7.26 28.94 -14.24
N LEU A 232 -6.92 29.91 -15.08
CA LEU A 232 -7.06 29.83 -16.53
C LEU A 232 -5.71 29.46 -17.17
N ASN A 233 -5.43 28.16 -17.26
CA ASN A 233 -4.17 27.66 -17.86
C ASN A 233 -4.05 27.92 -19.37
N SER A 234 -5.17 27.97 -20.08
CA SER A 234 -5.24 28.26 -21.51
C SER A 234 -6.46 29.13 -21.80
N PRO A 235 -6.39 30.11 -22.72
CA PRO A 235 -7.56 30.88 -23.15
C PRO A 235 -8.72 30.00 -23.65
N SER A 236 -8.43 28.83 -24.24
CA SER A 236 -9.46 27.89 -24.71
C SER A 236 -10.33 27.33 -23.58
N HIS A 237 -9.81 27.30 -22.34
CA HIS A 237 -10.55 26.78 -21.18
C HIS A 237 -11.67 27.72 -20.73
N LYS A 238 -11.65 28.99 -21.14
CA LYS A 238 -12.61 29.98 -20.65
C LYS A 238 -14.05 29.64 -21.00
N ALA A 239 -14.30 29.09 -22.19
CA ALA A 239 -15.66 28.81 -22.66
C ALA A 239 -16.41 27.82 -21.75
N ILE A 240 -15.77 26.68 -21.42
CA ILE A 240 -16.38 25.69 -20.53
C ILE A 240 -16.47 26.21 -19.09
N LEU A 241 -15.48 26.99 -18.64
CA LEU A 241 -15.49 27.57 -17.31
C LEU A 241 -16.63 28.60 -17.14
N ASP A 242 -16.87 29.45 -18.13
CA ASP A 242 -17.98 30.40 -18.14
C ASP A 242 -19.33 29.67 -18.16
N GLN A 243 -19.45 28.62 -18.98
CA GLN A 243 -20.70 27.89 -19.17
C GLN A 243 -21.21 27.23 -17.89
N TYR A 244 -20.32 26.69 -17.06
CA TYR A 244 -20.70 25.87 -15.91
C TYR A 244 -20.48 26.53 -14.54
N VAL A 245 -20.05 27.80 -14.50
CA VAL A 245 -19.68 28.51 -13.26
C VAL A 245 -20.79 28.59 -12.20
N ALA A 246 -22.06 28.59 -12.62
CA ALA A 246 -23.20 28.73 -11.71
C ALA A 246 -23.44 27.49 -10.82
N ASN A 247 -22.83 26.35 -11.15
CA ASN A 247 -23.07 25.07 -10.48
C ASN A 247 -21.81 24.66 -9.71
N TYR A 248 -21.94 24.39 -8.41
CA TYR A 248 -20.78 24.08 -7.56
C TYR A 248 -21.10 23.06 -6.47
N PRO A 249 -20.11 22.22 -6.11
CA PRO A 249 -20.29 21.24 -5.05
C PRO A 249 -20.08 21.89 -3.68
N THR A 250 -20.83 21.43 -2.68
CA THR A 250 -20.62 21.79 -1.26
C THR A 250 -20.23 20.59 -0.39
N GLY A 251 -20.24 19.40 -0.97
CA GLY A 251 -19.87 18.14 -0.32
C GLY A 251 -20.13 16.96 -1.26
N VAL A 252 -19.78 15.76 -0.82
CA VAL A 252 -19.95 14.51 -1.56
C VAL A 252 -20.24 13.35 -0.63
N SER A 253 -21.15 12.48 -1.05
CA SER A 253 -21.38 11.18 -0.41
C SER A 253 -20.84 10.06 -1.29
N THR A 254 -20.18 9.09 -0.67
CA THR A 254 -19.79 7.82 -1.27
C THR A 254 -20.76 6.74 -0.84
N ASP A 255 -21.36 6.06 -1.80
CA ASP A 255 -22.28 4.94 -1.62
C ASP A 255 -21.83 3.76 -2.48
N TYR A 256 -22.28 2.55 -2.17
CA TYR A 256 -21.84 1.36 -2.88
C TYR A 256 -22.92 0.28 -2.93
N ASP A 257 -22.94 -0.42 -4.06
CA ASP A 257 -23.87 -1.50 -4.34
C ASP A 257 -23.12 -2.73 -4.86
N PHE A 258 -23.65 -3.91 -4.56
CA PHE A 258 -23.02 -5.19 -4.84
C PHE A 258 -23.98 -6.11 -5.60
N ASN A 259 -23.56 -6.52 -6.79
CA ASN A 259 -24.26 -7.53 -7.59
C ASN A 259 -23.30 -8.69 -7.90
N GLY A 260 -23.33 -9.71 -7.05
CA GLY A 260 -22.42 -10.85 -7.12
C GLY A 260 -20.96 -10.43 -6.96
N ASP A 261 -20.18 -10.59 -8.03
CA ASP A 261 -18.76 -10.25 -8.09
C ASP A 261 -18.50 -8.89 -8.74
N VAL A 262 -19.52 -8.03 -8.79
CA VAL A 262 -19.42 -6.66 -9.30
C VAL A 262 -19.82 -5.68 -8.21
N GLY A 263 -18.94 -4.71 -7.92
CA GLY A 263 -19.17 -3.61 -7.01
C GLY A 263 -19.28 -2.29 -7.76
N THR A 264 -20.26 -1.48 -7.41
CA THR A 264 -20.39 -0.11 -7.92
C THR A 264 -20.10 0.88 -6.81
N LEU A 265 -19.03 1.66 -6.93
CA LEU A 265 -18.76 2.83 -6.09
C LEU A 265 -19.43 4.05 -6.71
N ARG A 266 -20.29 4.72 -5.94
CA ARG A 266 -21.04 5.91 -6.36
C ARG A 266 -20.58 7.14 -5.60
N PHE A 267 -20.15 8.15 -6.34
CA PHE A 267 -20.01 9.50 -5.81
C PHE A 267 -21.28 10.28 -6.14
N THR A 268 -21.87 10.94 -5.15
CA THR A 268 -22.98 11.88 -5.34
C THR A 268 -22.62 13.21 -4.71
N TRP A 269 -22.38 14.23 -5.55
CA TRP A 269 -22.09 15.58 -5.07
C TRP A 269 -23.39 16.28 -4.65
N THR A 270 -23.32 16.97 -3.50
CA THR A 270 -24.33 17.96 -3.13
C THR A 270 -24.04 19.24 -3.91
N VAL A 271 -25.00 19.72 -4.69
CA VAL A 271 -24.80 20.80 -5.65
C VAL A 271 -25.69 21.99 -5.34
N THR A 272 -25.10 23.19 -5.37
CA THR A 272 -25.87 24.43 -5.56
C THR A 272 -25.94 24.75 -7.05
N GLY A 273 -27.14 25.04 -7.55
CA GLY A 273 -27.42 25.24 -8.98
C GLY A 273 -28.04 24.01 -9.63
N ASN A 274 -27.76 23.80 -10.92
CA ASN A 274 -28.23 22.63 -11.66
C ASN A 274 -27.22 21.48 -11.55
N ALA A 275 -27.64 20.40 -10.91
CA ALA A 275 -26.83 19.20 -10.66
C ALA A 275 -26.32 18.52 -11.94
N ALA A 276 -27.10 18.51 -13.03
CA ALA A 276 -26.68 17.95 -14.31
C ALA A 276 -25.54 18.75 -14.98
N ASN A 277 -25.38 20.01 -14.58
CA ASN A 277 -24.39 20.94 -15.09
C ASN A 277 -23.22 21.14 -14.12
N LEU A 278 -23.07 20.28 -13.11
CA LEU A 278 -21.87 20.28 -12.26
C LEU A 278 -20.66 19.88 -13.11
N LEU A 279 -19.65 20.73 -13.16
CA LEU A 279 -18.36 20.45 -13.79
C LEU A 279 -17.35 20.01 -12.73
N MET A 280 -16.91 18.76 -12.82
CA MET A 280 -15.88 18.17 -11.96
C MET A 280 -14.73 17.63 -12.80
N LEU A 281 -13.55 17.47 -12.20
CA LEU A 281 -12.34 16.98 -12.84
C LEU A 281 -12.04 15.54 -12.39
N THR A 282 -11.75 14.68 -13.35
CA THR A 282 -11.44 13.26 -13.16
C THR A 282 -9.94 13.02 -13.22
N TRP A 283 -9.43 12.03 -12.47
CA TRP A 283 -8.11 11.44 -12.71
C TRP A 283 -8.21 10.21 -13.62
N PRO A 284 -7.08 9.66 -14.11
CA PRO A 284 -7.07 8.46 -14.94
C PRO A 284 -7.92 7.30 -14.39
N HIS A 285 -7.75 6.96 -13.11
CA HIS A 285 -8.44 5.82 -12.52
C HIS A 285 -9.98 5.99 -12.49
N HIS A 286 -10.49 7.21 -12.29
CA HIS A 286 -11.91 7.54 -12.39
C HIS A 286 -12.44 7.25 -13.79
N ARG A 287 -11.76 7.75 -14.83
CA ARG A 287 -12.21 7.63 -16.22
C ARG A 287 -12.25 6.18 -16.71
N ILE A 288 -11.31 5.36 -16.26
CA ILE A 288 -11.24 3.93 -16.63
C ILE A 288 -12.46 3.16 -16.11
N LYS A 289 -12.99 3.52 -14.93
CA LYS A 289 -14.05 2.75 -14.25
C LYS A 289 -15.43 3.38 -14.37
N MET A 290 -15.54 4.64 -14.79
CA MET A 290 -16.80 5.36 -14.85
C MET A 290 -17.73 4.79 -15.93
N GLN A 291 -18.94 4.43 -15.52
CA GLN A 291 -20.01 4.01 -16.42
C GLN A 291 -20.82 5.20 -16.92
N LYS A 292 -21.22 5.14 -18.20
CA LYS A 292 -22.01 6.17 -18.89
C LYS A 292 -21.47 7.59 -18.67
N PRO A 293 -20.15 7.82 -18.85
CA PRO A 293 -19.57 9.10 -18.57
C PRO A 293 -20.06 10.19 -19.52
N ASN A 294 -20.21 11.41 -18.99
CA ASN A 294 -20.39 12.61 -19.80
C ASN A 294 -19.08 13.43 -19.76
N PHE A 295 -18.16 13.11 -20.66
CA PHE A 295 -16.86 13.76 -20.75
C PHE A 295 -16.83 14.80 -21.87
N PRO A 296 -16.67 16.09 -21.55
CA PRO A 296 -16.27 17.09 -22.53
C PRO A 296 -14.88 16.75 -23.15
N PRO A 297 -14.53 17.32 -24.31
CA PRO A 297 -13.23 17.10 -24.93
C PRO A 297 -12.06 17.45 -23.98
N MET A 298 -10.97 16.66 -24.00
CA MET A 298 -9.78 16.90 -23.15
C MET A 298 -9.17 18.30 -23.34
N SER A 299 -9.29 18.88 -24.54
CA SER A 299 -8.81 20.23 -24.86
C SER A 299 -9.66 21.36 -24.27
N SER A 300 -10.86 21.04 -23.76
CA SER A 300 -11.76 22.04 -23.19
C SER A 300 -11.33 22.48 -21.79
N LEU A 301 -10.72 21.60 -21.00
CA LEU A 301 -10.17 21.93 -19.68
C LEU A 301 -9.16 20.85 -19.26
N SER A 302 -8.00 21.26 -18.75
CA SER A 302 -7.04 20.31 -18.19
C SER A 302 -6.09 20.95 -17.18
N TYR A 303 -5.70 20.14 -16.19
CA TYR A 303 -4.66 20.47 -15.20
C TYR A 303 -3.75 19.25 -15.03
N LEU A 304 -2.45 19.41 -15.24
CA LEU A 304 -1.48 18.35 -14.97
C LEU A 304 -1.21 18.31 -13.46
N THR A 305 -1.31 17.13 -12.86
CA THR A 305 -1.04 16.87 -11.43
C THR A 305 -0.03 15.73 -11.29
N THR A 306 0.41 15.45 -10.06
CA THR A 306 1.32 14.35 -9.70
C THR A 306 0.79 12.99 -10.15
N LYS A 307 -0.55 12.83 -10.18
CA LYS A 307 -1.30 11.65 -10.65
C LYS A 307 -1.79 11.78 -12.10
N GLY A 308 -1.18 12.69 -12.87
CA GLY A 308 -1.46 12.92 -14.28
C GLY A 308 -2.52 13.97 -14.56
N TYR A 309 -2.98 14.01 -15.80
CA TYR A 309 -3.95 15.00 -16.24
C TYR A 309 -5.33 14.77 -15.62
N MET A 310 -5.84 15.86 -15.04
CA MET A 310 -7.22 16.00 -14.63
C MET A 310 -8.06 16.55 -15.79
N TYR A 311 -9.12 15.84 -16.19
CA TYR A 311 -10.01 16.18 -17.32
C TYR A 311 -11.48 16.30 -16.90
N PRO A 312 -12.29 17.13 -17.58
CA PRO A 312 -13.66 17.42 -17.16
C PRO A 312 -14.61 16.25 -17.31
N ALA A 313 -15.59 16.19 -16.40
CA ALA A 313 -16.79 15.37 -16.46
C ALA A 313 -17.98 16.19 -15.96
N LEU A 314 -19.14 15.99 -16.57
CA LEU A 314 -20.38 16.68 -16.24
C LEU A 314 -21.34 15.78 -15.47
N GLY A 315 -22.10 16.40 -14.57
CA GLY A 315 -23.11 15.75 -13.74
C GLY A 315 -22.62 15.49 -12.31
N ASN A 316 -23.57 15.35 -11.41
CA ASN A 316 -23.32 15.22 -9.97
C ASN A 316 -23.30 13.76 -9.48
N VAL A 317 -23.34 12.77 -10.37
CA VAL A 317 -23.26 11.35 -9.98
C VAL A 317 -22.25 10.64 -10.87
N TRP A 318 -21.25 10.03 -10.24
CA TRP A 318 -20.32 9.12 -10.92
C TRP A 318 -20.51 7.71 -10.38
N ASN A 319 -20.72 6.75 -11.27
CA ASN A 319 -20.76 5.32 -10.91
C ASN A 319 -19.49 4.68 -11.47
N LEU A 320 -18.59 4.24 -10.58
CA LEU A 320 -17.36 3.54 -10.91
C LEU A 320 -17.57 2.05 -10.65
N VAL A 321 -17.37 1.22 -11.67
CA VAL A 321 -17.68 -0.23 -11.57
C VAL A 321 -16.42 -1.08 -11.57
N TYR A 322 -16.35 -1.95 -10.57
CA TYR A 322 -15.21 -2.81 -10.29
C TYR A 322 -15.63 -4.29 -10.30
N ASN A 323 -14.83 -5.12 -10.97
CA ASN A 323 -14.87 -6.56 -10.74
C ASN A 323 -14.21 -6.81 -9.38
N LEU A 324 -14.92 -7.50 -8.51
CA LEU A 324 -14.48 -7.79 -7.16
C LEU A 324 -13.64 -9.07 -7.15
N PRO A 325 -12.54 -9.12 -6.38
CA PRO A 325 -11.75 -10.34 -6.24
C PRO A 325 -12.63 -11.48 -5.71
N THR A 326 -12.44 -12.68 -6.25
CA THR A 326 -13.14 -13.91 -5.83
C THR A 326 -12.23 -14.84 -5.01
N ILE A 327 -10.93 -14.58 -5.04
CA ILE A 327 -9.92 -15.27 -4.23
C ILE A 327 -10.06 -14.83 -2.77
N ILE A 328 -10.36 -15.78 -1.88
CA ILE A 328 -10.46 -15.56 -0.43
C ILE A 328 -9.31 -16.27 0.27
N TRP A 329 -9.41 -17.58 0.55
CA TRP A 329 -8.41 -18.27 1.38
C TRP A 329 -7.19 -18.76 0.63
N ASN A 330 -7.39 -19.29 -0.57
CA ASN A 330 -6.37 -20.03 -1.32
C ASN A 330 -6.40 -19.64 -2.80
N ALA A 331 -5.31 -19.90 -3.51
CA ALA A 331 -5.29 -19.75 -4.96
C ALA A 331 -6.41 -20.62 -5.56
N PRO A 332 -7.06 -20.18 -6.65
CA PRO A 332 -8.22 -20.86 -7.22
C PRO A 332 -7.88 -22.17 -7.96
N ARG A 333 -6.63 -22.62 -7.86
CA ARG A 333 -6.07 -23.79 -8.54
C ARG A 333 -5.24 -24.60 -7.54
N THR A 334 -5.19 -25.91 -7.74
CA THR A 334 -4.32 -26.81 -6.99
C THR A 334 -2.85 -26.60 -7.41
N PRO A 335 -1.89 -26.85 -6.51
CA PRO A 335 -0.47 -26.87 -6.88
C PRO A 335 -0.18 -27.86 -8.03
N ASP A 336 0.70 -27.47 -8.95
CA ASP A 336 1.22 -28.37 -9.97
C ASP A 336 1.85 -29.63 -9.35
N ALA A 337 1.55 -30.78 -9.95
CA ALA A 337 1.94 -32.08 -9.42
C ALA A 337 3.47 -32.23 -9.25
N SER A 338 4.27 -31.61 -10.14
CA SER A 338 5.73 -31.68 -10.04
C SER A 338 6.30 -30.98 -8.81
N CYS A 339 5.53 -30.07 -8.19
CA CYS A 339 5.95 -29.31 -7.00
C CYS A 339 5.47 -29.93 -5.68
N THR A 340 4.47 -30.84 -5.73
CA THR A 340 3.71 -31.27 -4.56
C THR A 340 4.58 -31.92 -3.47
N GLN A 341 5.49 -32.82 -3.85
CA GLN A 341 6.36 -33.50 -2.88
C GLN A 341 7.26 -32.51 -2.11
N ASN A 342 7.87 -31.56 -2.82
CA ASN A 342 8.74 -30.55 -2.21
C ASN A 342 7.94 -29.57 -1.35
N LEU A 343 6.71 -29.23 -1.77
CA LEU A 343 5.81 -28.37 -1.00
C LEU A 343 5.43 -29.02 0.33
N VAL A 344 5.03 -30.29 0.32
CA VAL A 344 4.70 -31.03 1.54
C VAL A 344 5.92 -31.17 2.45
N SER A 345 7.09 -31.48 1.89
CA SER A 345 8.35 -31.55 2.67
C SER A 345 8.72 -30.18 3.27
N GLY A 346 8.43 -29.09 2.54
CA GLY A 346 8.55 -27.71 3.01
C GLY A 346 7.68 -27.43 4.22
N LEU A 347 6.40 -27.77 4.14
CA LEU A 347 5.44 -27.57 5.23
C LEU A 347 5.87 -28.34 6.47
N GLU A 348 6.23 -29.62 6.34
CA GLU A 348 6.71 -30.44 7.45
C GLU A 348 7.93 -29.82 8.12
N TYR A 349 8.89 -29.36 7.31
CA TYR A 349 10.10 -28.74 7.83
C TYR A 349 9.80 -27.42 8.56
N GLU A 350 9.09 -26.49 7.92
CA GLU A 350 8.84 -25.16 8.45
C GLU A 350 7.96 -25.20 9.70
N ILE A 351 6.98 -26.11 9.75
CA ILE A 351 6.07 -26.27 10.90
C ILE A 351 6.78 -26.98 12.07
N ALA A 352 7.66 -27.94 11.80
CA ALA A 352 8.49 -28.55 12.84
C ALA A 352 9.54 -27.58 13.42
N ASN A 353 9.88 -26.52 12.69
CA ASN A 353 10.87 -25.51 13.06
C ASN A 353 10.26 -24.11 13.21
N LEU A 354 9.01 -24.02 13.65
CA LEU A 354 8.41 -22.72 13.95
C LEU A 354 9.29 -21.94 14.95
N PRO A 355 9.43 -20.61 14.76
CA PRO A 355 10.29 -19.81 15.61
C PRO A 355 9.78 -19.82 17.06
N ALA A 356 10.67 -19.53 18.01
CA ALA A 356 10.24 -19.35 19.40
C ALA A 356 9.20 -18.21 19.52
N VAL A 357 8.20 -18.41 20.38
CA VAL A 357 7.21 -17.39 20.72
C VAL A 357 7.88 -16.34 21.60
N THR A 358 8.03 -15.12 21.08
CA THR A 358 8.70 -14.01 21.77
C THR A 358 7.80 -12.79 21.87
N MET A 359 7.98 -12.00 22.93
CA MET A 359 7.29 -10.72 23.11
C MET A 359 7.53 -9.79 21.91
N PRO A 360 6.50 -9.10 21.39
CA PRO A 360 6.63 -8.23 20.23
C PRO A 360 7.44 -6.95 20.53
N GLY A 361 8.31 -6.57 19.60
CA GLY A 361 9.01 -5.28 19.63
C GLY A 361 8.20 -4.14 19.02
N ASP A 362 7.35 -4.46 18.04
CA ASP A 362 6.55 -3.54 17.22
C ASP A 362 5.32 -4.28 16.68
N PHE A 363 4.41 -3.59 15.96
CA PHE A 363 3.29 -4.24 15.30
C PHE A 363 3.63 -4.69 13.87
N TYR A 364 4.49 -3.95 13.16
CA TYR A 364 4.83 -4.21 11.77
C TYR A 364 5.44 -5.61 11.51
N PHE A 365 6.65 -5.86 12.01
CA PHE A 365 7.37 -7.12 11.79
C PHE A 365 6.71 -8.28 12.54
N PHE A 366 6.13 -8.00 13.71
CA PHE A 366 5.41 -9.01 14.46
C PHE A 366 4.17 -9.48 13.69
N GLY A 367 3.33 -8.55 13.22
CA GLY A 367 2.18 -8.85 12.38
C GLY A 367 2.59 -9.62 11.13
N GLY A 368 3.58 -9.11 10.38
CA GLY A 368 4.08 -9.76 9.15
C GLY A 368 4.46 -11.23 9.38
N ARG A 369 5.15 -11.54 10.48
CA ARG A 369 5.49 -12.91 10.86
C ARG A 369 4.26 -13.76 11.18
N LEU A 370 3.29 -13.23 11.93
CA LEU A 370 2.05 -13.94 12.22
C LEU A 370 1.31 -14.31 10.94
N ALA A 371 1.20 -13.37 9.99
CA ALA A 371 0.54 -13.61 8.71
C ALA A 371 1.28 -14.67 7.87
N ALA A 372 2.61 -14.57 7.77
CA ALA A 372 3.43 -15.55 7.06
C ALA A 372 3.29 -16.97 7.63
N VAL A 373 3.33 -17.11 8.95
CA VAL A 373 3.14 -18.41 9.64
C VAL A 373 1.70 -18.91 9.45
N SER A 374 0.69 -18.05 9.53
CA SER A 374 -0.71 -18.44 9.31
C SER A 374 -0.96 -19.02 7.91
N ARG A 375 -0.19 -18.56 6.91
CA ARG A 375 -0.26 -19.07 5.55
C ARG A 375 0.14 -20.55 5.46
N LEU A 376 1.04 -21.03 6.33
CA LEU A 376 1.42 -22.45 6.37
C LEU A 376 0.22 -23.36 6.69
N ALA A 377 -0.64 -22.96 7.63
CA ALA A 377 -1.85 -23.72 7.95
C ALA A 377 -2.82 -23.79 6.77
N LEU A 378 -3.05 -22.66 6.08
CA LEU A 378 -3.94 -22.61 4.92
C LEU A 378 -3.42 -23.43 3.73
N ILE A 379 -2.10 -23.43 3.51
CA ILE A 379 -1.47 -24.25 2.47
C ILE A 379 -1.55 -25.73 2.85
N ALA A 380 -1.25 -26.08 4.10
CA ALA A 380 -1.33 -27.46 4.58
C ALA A 380 -2.75 -28.03 4.43
N GLU A 381 -3.77 -27.26 4.78
CA GLU A 381 -5.18 -27.61 4.56
C GLU A 381 -5.47 -27.84 3.06
N HIS A 382 -4.99 -26.97 2.17
CA HIS A 382 -5.25 -27.07 0.73
C HIS A 382 -4.55 -28.27 0.06
N VAL A 383 -3.45 -28.79 0.64
CA VAL A 383 -2.76 -30.00 0.15
C VAL A 383 -3.07 -31.24 0.99
N ASP A 384 -4.20 -31.23 1.71
CA ASP A 384 -4.72 -32.34 2.51
C ASP A 384 -3.80 -32.81 3.67
N ARG A 385 -2.91 -31.93 4.16
CA ARG A 385 -2.03 -32.14 5.33
C ARG A 385 -2.59 -31.51 6.60
N ASN A 386 -3.82 -31.90 6.94
CA ASN A 386 -4.54 -31.40 8.11
C ASN A 386 -3.83 -31.68 9.45
N ASP A 387 -2.97 -32.70 9.50
CA ASP A 387 -2.11 -33.02 10.66
C ASP A 387 -1.15 -31.88 11.04
N LEU A 388 -0.79 -31.04 10.06
CA LEU A 388 0.14 -29.93 10.26
C LEU A 388 -0.54 -28.62 10.69
N VAL A 389 -1.88 -28.54 10.68
CA VAL A 389 -2.63 -27.30 10.96
C VAL A 389 -2.54 -26.93 12.44
N GLN A 390 -2.84 -27.86 13.34
CA GLN A 390 -2.97 -27.56 14.77
C GLN A 390 -1.70 -26.99 15.43
N PRO A 391 -0.48 -27.49 15.12
CA PRO A 391 0.76 -26.87 15.61
C PRO A 391 0.87 -25.37 15.27
N VAL A 392 0.51 -25.00 14.05
CA VAL A 392 0.51 -23.59 13.59
C VAL A 392 -0.54 -22.79 14.37
N ILE A 393 -1.75 -23.32 14.52
CA ILE A 393 -2.83 -22.63 15.26
C ILE A 393 -2.45 -22.39 16.72
N ASN A 394 -1.80 -23.36 17.38
CA ASN A 394 -1.33 -23.19 18.76
C ASN A 394 -0.27 -22.09 18.85
N TRP A 395 0.73 -22.12 17.95
CA TRP A 395 1.77 -21.10 17.90
C TRP A 395 1.21 -19.69 17.68
N LEU A 396 0.23 -19.55 16.78
CA LEU A 396 -0.44 -18.27 16.52
C LEU A 396 -1.19 -17.75 17.75
N LYS A 397 -1.91 -18.61 18.48
CA LYS A 397 -2.63 -18.23 19.71
C LYS A 397 -1.68 -17.76 20.81
N ASP A 398 -0.58 -18.48 21.02
CA ASP A 398 0.42 -18.13 22.02
C ASP A 398 1.09 -16.80 21.67
N SER A 399 1.40 -16.59 20.39
CA SER A 399 2.03 -15.36 19.91
C SER A 399 1.08 -14.16 20.00
N ILE A 400 -0.12 -14.24 19.38
CA ILE A 400 -1.08 -13.13 19.40
C ILE A 400 -1.58 -12.81 20.82
N GLY A 401 -1.45 -13.74 21.75
CA GLY A 401 -1.76 -13.56 23.17
C GLY A 401 -1.06 -12.35 23.81
N TYR A 402 0.12 -11.95 23.33
CA TYR A 402 0.80 -10.74 23.81
C TYR A 402 0.00 -9.46 23.57
N MET A 403 -0.84 -9.41 22.54
CA MET A 403 -1.71 -8.26 22.24
C MET A 403 -2.82 -8.07 23.29
N PHE A 404 -3.10 -9.11 24.09
CA PHE A 404 -4.11 -9.10 25.14
C PHE A 404 -3.48 -8.96 26.55
N ASN A 405 -2.15 -8.86 26.63
CA ASN A 405 -1.42 -8.77 27.88
C ASN A 405 -0.91 -7.34 28.11
N SER A 406 -1.37 -6.70 29.18
CA SER A 406 -0.97 -5.33 29.53
C SER A 406 0.51 -5.19 29.92
N ALA A 407 1.21 -6.30 30.16
CA ALA A 407 2.65 -6.31 30.45
C ALA A 407 3.52 -6.29 29.18
N SER A 408 2.95 -6.47 27.99
CA SER A 408 3.68 -6.40 26.72
C SER A 408 4.13 -4.98 26.41
N THR A 409 5.29 -4.84 25.76
CA THR A 409 5.85 -3.55 25.31
C THR A 409 5.06 -2.93 24.16
N ALA A 410 4.78 -3.70 23.13
CA ALA A 410 3.87 -3.33 22.04
C ALA A 410 2.49 -3.93 22.34
N VAL A 411 1.53 -3.08 22.70
CA VAL A 411 0.17 -3.48 23.06
C VAL A 411 -0.84 -2.44 22.57
N PRO A 412 -2.04 -2.83 22.11
CA PRO A 412 -3.01 -1.86 21.62
C PRO A 412 -3.51 -0.94 22.74
N ALA A 413 -3.64 0.35 22.44
CA ALA A 413 -4.31 1.34 23.29
C ALA A 413 -5.35 2.09 22.47
N TYR A 414 -6.41 2.58 23.13
CA TYR A 414 -7.37 3.48 22.49
C TYR A 414 -6.89 4.93 22.68
N GLU A 415 -6.57 5.59 21.59
CA GLU A 415 -6.14 6.99 21.58
C GLU A 415 -7.38 7.90 21.62
N THR A 416 -7.40 8.81 22.59
CA THR A 416 -8.62 9.54 23.02
C THR A 416 -8.76 10.93 22.42
N GLY A 417 -7.69 11.52 21.90
CA GLY A 417 -7.71 12.84 21.27
C GLY A 417 -8.29 12.83 19.87
N TRP A 418 -7.86 11.88 19.04
CA TRP A 418 -8.30 11.71 17.65
C TRP A 418 -9.29 10.56 17.48
N GLY A 419 -9.21 9.51 18.31
CA GLY A 419 -10.09 8.35 18.24
C GLY A 419 -9.59 7.26 17.29
N GLY A 420 -9.06 6.19 17.87
CA GLY A 420 -8.64 4.98 17.16
C GLY A 420 -7.75 4.05 18.00
N ILE A 421 -7.35 2.93 17.41
CA ILE A 421 -6.37 2.02 18.04
C ILE A 421 -4.97 2.41 17.60
N ILE A 422 -4.05 2.48 18.55
CA ILE A 422 -2.62 2.69 18.30
C ILE A 422 -1.77 1.68 19.06
N ASN A 423 -0.51 1.52 18.68
CA ASN A 423 0.52 0.93 19.51
C ASN A 423 0.82 1.88 20.68
N ARG A 424 0.55 1.42 21.90
CA ARG A 424 0.76 2.20 23.12
C ARG A 424 2.18 2.75 23.23
N ALA A 425 3.19 2.01 22.79
CA ALA A 425 4.59 2.43 22.90
C ALA A 425 4.89 3.71 22.11
N GLY A 426 4.15 3.97 21.02
CA GLY A 426 4.38 5.11 20.13
C GLY A 426 3.58 6.37 20.44
N TYR A 427 2.78 6.42 21.52
CA TYR A 427 1.85 7.54 21.77
C TYR A 427 2.50 8.93 21.83
N ASN A 428 3.79 9.01 22.14
CA ASN A 428 4.57 10.24 22.24
C ASN A 428 5.91 10.17 21.48
N ASN A 429 6.03 9.23 20.55
CA ASN A 429 7.23 9.11 19.72
C ASN A 429 6.89 8.53 18.35
N ALA A 430 6.87 9.40 17.33
CA ALA A 430 6.54 9.04 15.95
C ALA A 430 7.58 8.10 15.29
N TRP A 431 8.74 7.87 15.92
CA TRP A 431 9.76 6.93 15.44
C TRP A 431 9.55 5.49 15.92
N ILE A 432 8.63 5.27 16.87
CA ILE A 432 8.28 3.92 17.30
C ILE A 432 7.24 3.35 16.33
N ASP A 433 7.50 2.13 15.88
CA ASP A 433 6.57 1.35 15.06
C ASP A 433 6.08 2.17 13.85
N TYR A 434 7.03 2.81 13.17
CA TYR A 434 6.83 3.59 11.94
C TYR A 434 5.79 4.73 12.07
N GLY A 435 5.53 5.20 13.28
CA GLY A 435 4.56 6.26 13.53
C GLY A 435 3.14 5.75 13.71
N ASN A 436 2.94 4.46 14.00
CA ASN A 436 1.63 3.89 14.32
C ASN A 436 0.93 4.66 15.47
N GLY A 437 1.68 5.14 16.48
CA GLY A 437 1.16 6.04 17.53
C GLY A 437 0.54 7.35 17.03
N TYR A 438 0.87 7.73 15.80
CA TYR A 438 0.46 8.94 15.08
C TYR A 438 -0.38 8.60 13.84
N TYR A 439 -1.02 7.43 13.84
CA TYR A 439 -1.92 6.97 12.78
C TYR A 439 -1.25 6.69 11.42
N ASN A 440 0.08 6.58 11.38
CA ASN A 440 0.74 6.07 10.18
C ASN A 440 0.49 4.57 10.05
N ASP A 441 0.31 4.10 8.82
CA ASP A 441 0.52 2.70 8.43
C ASP A 441 -0.44 1.70 9.10
N HIS A 442 -1.55 2.16 9.69
CA HIS A 442 -2.52 1.31 10.36
C HIS A 442 -3.01 0.17 9.47
N HIS A 443 -3.37 0.47 8.22
CA HIS A 443 -3.78 -0.55 7.25
C HIS A 443 -2.68 -1.57 6.90
N PHE A 444 -1.41 -1.18 6.89
CA PHE A 444 -0.29 -2.12 6.70
C PHE A 444 -0.18 -3.06 7.91
N HIS A 445 -0.15 -2.49 9.12
CA HIS A 445 0.09 -3.24 10.36
C HIS A 445 -1.11 -4.15 10.68
N TYR A 446 -2.31 -3.57 10.70
CA TYR A 446 -3.52 -4.23 11.20
C TYR A 446 -4.03 -5.29 10.25
N GLY A 447 -3.75 -5.16 8.95
CA GLY A 447 -4.00 -6.20 7.94
C GLY A 447 -3.39 -7.54 8.32
N TYR A 448 -2.13 -7.53 8.75
CA TYR A 448 -1.44 -8.75 9.14
C TYR A 448 -2.05 -9.43 10.37
N PHE A 449 -2.46 -8.66 11.38
CA PHE A 449 -3.15 -9.19 12.56
C PHE A 449 -4.51 -9.78 12.19
N LEU A 450 -5.28 -9.10 11.33
CA LEU A 450 -6.57 -9.59 10.86
C LEU A 450 -6.43 -10.89 10.07
N ALA A 451 -5.43 -10.99 9.19
CA ALA A 451 -5.15 -12.20 8.43
C ALA A 451 -4.83 -13.39 9.36
N ALA A 452 -3.91 -13.21 10.32
CA ALA A 452 -3.56 -14.27 11.26
C ALA A 452 -4.74 -14.65 12.18
N ALA A 453 -5.47 -13.66 12.71
CA ALA A 453 -6.63 -13.87 13.57
C ALA A 453 -7.77 -14.59 12.84
N ALA A 454 -7.96 -14.33 11.55
CA ALA A 454 -8.96 -15.01 10.72
C ALA A 454 -8.66 -16.51 10.59
N VAL A 455 -7.38 -16.87 10.42
CA VAL A 455 -6.95 -18.28 10.39
C VAL A 455 -7.18 -18.95 11.75
N ILE A 456 -6.87 -18.29 12.87
CA ILE A 456 -7.19 -18.83 14.20
C ILE A 456 -8.70 -19.04 14.34
N ALA A 457 -9.50 -18.02 14.02
CA ALA A 457 -10.96 -18.05 14.14
C ALA A 457 -11.61 -19.15 13.29
N LYS A 458 -11.07 -19.42 12.09
CA LYS A 458 -11.50 -20.52 11.22
C LYS A 458 -11.39 -21.89 11.91
N HIS A 459 -10.40 -22.08 12.77
CA HIS A 459 -10.09 -23.37 13.40
C HIS A 459 -10.42 -23.44 14.90
N ASP A 460 -10.74 -22.32 15.56
CA ASP A 460 -11.10 -22.29 16.98
C ASP A 460 -12.19 -21.24 17.29
N SER A 461 -13.43 -21.72 17.38
CA SER A 461 -14.59 -20.91 17.75
C SER A 461 -14.56 -20.43 19.21
N GLY A 462 -13.91 -21.17 20.12
CA GLY A 462 -13.73 -20.76 21.51
C GLY A 462 -12.81 -19.55 21.64
N TRP A 463 -11.71 -19.55 20.88
CA TRP A 463 -10.82 -18.39 20.76
C TRP A 463 -11.54 -17.20 20.13
N LEU A 464 -12.28 -17.42 19.03
CA LEU A 464 -13.09 -16.37 18.39
C LEU A 464 -14.09 -15.74 19.35
N ASN A 465 -14.82 -16.55 20.12
CA ASN A 465 -15.79 -16.05 21.09
C ASN A 465 -15.13 -15.20 22.19
N LYS A 466 -13.91 -15.58 22.61
CA LYS A 466 -13.18 -14.88 23.68
C LYS A 466 -12.50 -13.60 23.21
N PHE A 467 -11.84 -13.62 22.05
CA PHE A 467 -10.95 -12.54 21.61
C PHE A 467 -11.44 -11.80 20.36
N GLY A 468 -12.45 -12.32 19.67
CA GLY A 468 -13.08 -11.67 18.52
C GLY A 468 -13.51 -10.22 18.76
N PRO A 469 -14.13 -9.86 19.92
CA PRO A 469 -14.41 -8.47 20.25
C PRO A 469 -13.18 -7.55 20.20
N THR A 470 -12.03 -8.00 20.69
CA THR A 470 -10.77 -7.24 20.66
C THR A 470 -10.22 -7.10 19.24
N ILE A 471 -10.24 -8.18 18.44
CA ILE A 471 -9.77 -8.16 17.05
C ILE A 471 -10.61 -7.21 16.19
N LYS A 472 -11.91 -7.11 16.46
CA LYS A 472 -12.80 -6.19 15.74
C LYS A 472 -12.40 -4.72 15.87
N TRP A 473 -11.61 -4.30 16.86
CA TRP A 473 -11.15 -2.90 16.90
C TRP A 473 -10.15 -2.57 15.79
N PHE A 474 -9.30 -3.52 15.39
CA PHE A 474 -8.45 -3.37 14.20
C PHE A 474 -9.28 -3.28 12.93
N LEU A 475 -10.31 -4.13 12.83
CA LEU A 475 -11.26 -4.11 11.70
C LEU A 475 -11.99 -2.75 11.63
N ARG A 476 -12.50 -2.24 12.75
CA ARG A 476 -13.16 -0.93 12.83
C ARG A 476 -12.23 0.22 12.44
N ASP A 477 -10.94 0.13 12.79
CA ASP A 477 -10.00 1.19 12.45
C ASP A 477 -9.77 1.31 10.93
N ILE A 478 -9.61 0.20 10.22
CA ILE A 478 -9.19 0.22 8.81
C ILE A 478 -10.33 -0.03 7.79
N VAL A 479 -11.47 -0.58 8.19
CA VAL A 479 -12.60 -0.88 7.28
C VAL A 479 -13.98 -0.54 7.84
N ASN A 480 -14.08 0.39 8.81
CA ASN A 480 -15.40 0.86 9.24
C ASN A 480 -16.15 1.53 8.07
N PRO A 481 -17.33 1.01 7.67
CA PRO A 481 -18.07 1.55 6.53
C PRO A 481 -18.96 2.75 6.87
N SER A 482 -19.11 3.11 8.15
CA SER A 482 -20.20 3.94 8.63
C SER A 482 -19.78 5.03 9.61
N ARG A 483 -20.37 6.23 9.50
CA ARG A 483 -20.16 7.32 10.48
C ARG A 483 -20.89 7.11 11.80
N ASN A 484 -21.73 6.08 11.87
CA ASN A 484 -22.46 5.76 13.08
C ASN A 484 -21.57 5.08 14.14
N ASP A 485 -20.32 4.71 13.81
CA ASP A 485 -19.33 4.30 14.81
C ASP A 485 -18.83 5.53 15.59
N PRO A 486 -19.09 5.63 16.91
CA PRO A 486 -18.69 6.79 17.70
C PRO A 486 -17.22 6.77 18.14
N TYR A 487 -16.42 5.80 17.69
CA TYR A 487 -15.02 5.63 18.10
C TYR A 487 -14.03 5.57 16.94
N PHE A 488 -14.49 5.33 15.70
CA PHE A 488 -13.62 5.20 14.52
C PHE A 488 -14.18 5.97 13.32
N PRO A 489 -13.31 6.63 12.52
CA PRO A 489 -13.74 7.25 11.26
C PRO A 489 -14.10 6.18 10.22
N VAL A 490 -14.73 6.58 9.11
CA VAL A 490 -14.99 5.68 7.98
C VAL A 490 -13.67 5.33 7.30
N THR A 491 -13.32 4.04 7.27
CA THR A 491 -12.14 3.45 6.58
C THR A 491 -10.93 4.38 6.59
N ARG A 492 -10.33 4.56 7.78
CA ARG A 492 -9.41 5.66 8.13
C ARG A 492 -8.39 6.06 7.06
N CYS A 493 -7.70 5.09 6.47
CA CYS A 493 -6.61 5.33 5.51
C CYS A 493 -7.10 5.59 4.07
N ARG A 494 -8.39 5.38 3.78
CA ARG A 494 -8.90 5.34 2.41
C ARG A 494 -9.35 6.71 1.92
N ASP A 495 -8.70 7.19 0.85
CA ASP A 495 -9.16 8.34 0.08
C ASP A 495 -9.87 7.86 -1.20
N TRP A 496 -11.20 7.90 -1.21
CA TRP A 496 -12.01 7.43 -2.32
C TRP A 496 -11.76 8.19 -3.63
N PHE A 497 -11.49 9.50 -3.57
CA PHE A 497 -11.24 10.34 -4.73
C PHE A 497 -9.81 10.21 -5.25
N ALA A 498 -8.82 9.98 -4.38
CA ALA A 498 -7.47 9.60 -4.79
C ALA A 498 -7.44 8.19 -5.41
N GLY A 499 -8.36 7.32 -5.00
CA GLY A 499 -8.50 5.97 -5.51
C GLY A 499 -7.60 4.95 -4.82
N HIS A 500 -6.73 5.38 -3.90
CA HIS A 500 -5.84 4.56 -3.08
C HIS A 500 -5.83 5.05 -1.63
N SER A 501 -5.15 4.31 -0.76
CA SER A 501 -4.99 4.67 0.65
C SER A 501 -3.81 5.62 0.86
N TRP A 502 -3.86 6.44 1.91
CA TRP A 502 -2.73 7.22 2.40
C TRP A 502 -2.17 6.58 3.68
N ALA A 503 -0.87 6.30 3.67
CA ALA A 503 -0.16 5.71 4.79
C ALA A 503 0.03 6.71 5.92
N SER A 504 0.43 7.94 5.57
CA SER A 504 0.72 8.98 6.56
C SER A 504 -0.54 9.40 7.34
N GLY A 505 -0.38 9.44 8.67
CA GLY A 505 -1.34 9.96 9.64
C GLY A 505 -0.99 11.40 10.03
N ILE A 506 -1.07 11.70 11.32
CA ILE A 506 -0.91 13.08 11.85
C ILE A 506 0.55 13.46 12.14
N ALA A 507 1.50 12.54 11.94
CA ALA A 507 2.92 12.82 12.11
C ALA A 507 3.34 14.05 11.27
N ASN A 508 4.39 14.76 11.71
CA ASN A 508 4.87 15.98 11.07
C ASN A 508 3.80 17.06 10.87
N GLY A 509 2.83 17.16 11.80
CA GLY A 509 1.75 18.15 11.76
C GLY A 509 0.73 17.93 10.62
N GLY A 510 0.67 16.73 10.04
CA GLY A 510 -0.31 16.39 9.00
C GLY A 510 -0.03 16.98 7.61
N GLY A 511 1.22 17.32 7.31
CA GLY A 511 1.69 17.77 5.97
C GLY A 511 1.66 16.67 4.90
N GLY A 512 2.36 16.83 3.78
CA GLY A 512 2.21 16.00 2.57
C GLY A 512 1.91 14.51 2.81
N ARG A 513 0.92 13.97 2.09
CA ARG A 513 0.52 12.57 2.18
C ARG A 513 1.39 11.69 1.30
N ASP A 514 1.58 10.46 1.72
CA ASP A 514 2.36 9.45 1.01
C ASP A 514 1.72 8.06 1.08
N GLN A 515 2.02 7.25 0.07
CA GLN A 515 1.74 5.83 0.01
C GLN A 515 2.94 5.16 -0.66
N GLU A 516 3.62 4.29 0.07
CA GLU A 516 4.77 3.53 -0.43
C GLU A 516 4.32 2.14 -0.90
N SER A 517 3.95 1.24 0.03
CA SER A 517 3.63 -0.16 -0.28
C SER A 517 2.16 -0.38 -0.63
N VAL A 518 1.86 -0.47 -1.93
CA VAL A 518 0.50 -0.87 -2.38
C VAL A 518 0.19 -2.33 -2.11
N GLY A 519 1.20 -3.20 -2.07
CA GLY A 519 1.03 -4.61 -1.74
C GLY A 519 0.56 -4.79 -0.29
N GLU A 520 1.11 -4.01 0.65
CA GLU A 520 0.67 -4.00 2.04
C GLU A 520 -0.71 -3.34 2.21
N ALA A 521 -1.04 -2.31 1.44
CA ALA A 521 -2.38 -1.73 1.43
C ALA A 521 -3.45 -2.75 1.03
N VAL A 522 -3.19 -3.50 -0.05
CA VAL A 522 -4.05 -4.60 -0.51
C VAL A 522 -4.13 -5.69 0.56
N ASN A 523 -3.00 -6.04 1.19
CA ASN A 523 -2.99 -7.01 2.29
C ASN A 523 -3.80 -6.53 3.51
N GLY A 524 -3.80 -5.22 3.80
CA GLY A 524 -4.65 -4.56 4.78
C GLY A 524 -6.11 -4.98 4.67
N TYR A 525 -6.66 -4.75 3.48
CA TYR A 525 -8.06 -5.07 3.17
C TYR A 525 -8.27 -6.58 2.93
N TYR A 526 -7.26 -7.31 2.50
CA TYR A 526 -7.30 -8.77 2.41
C TYR A 526 -7.44 -9.44 3.78
N GLY A 527 -6.68 -9.00 4.79
CA GLY A 527 -6.85 -9.47 6.16
C GLY A 527 -8.27 -9.24 6.69
N ALA A 528 -8.86 -8.07 6.37
CA ALA A 528 -10.26 -7.79 6.67
C ALA A 528 -11.24 -8.71 5.93
N LEU A 529 -10.98 -9.04 4.65
CA LEU A 529 -11.77 -10.01 3.88
C LEU A 529 -11.73 -11.40 4.53
N LEU A 530 -10.55 -11.89 4.90
CA LEU A 530 -10.40 -13.17 5.59
C LEU A 530 -11.18 -13.21 6.91
N TRP A 531 -11.06 -12.14 7.71
CA TRP A 531 -11.78 -12.04 8.98
C TRP A 531 -13.29 -11.99 8.79
N ALA A 532 -13.78 -11.21 7.83
CA ALA A 532 -15.20 -11.12 7.51
C ALA A 532 -15.76 -12.47 7.03
N ASP A 533 -15.00 -13.24 6.24
CA ASP A 533 -15.39 -14.58 5.83
C ASP A 533 -15.42 -15.56 7.01
N ALA A 534 -14.36 -15.59 7.85
CA ALA A 534 -14.29 -16.43 9.05
C ALA A 534 -15.40 -16.14 10.08
N THR A 535 -15.89 -14.90 10.13
CA THR A 535 -16.97 -14.46 11.02
C THR A 535 -18.34 -14.41 10.34
N SER A 536 -18.44 -14.87 9.08
CA SER A 536 -19.69 -14.87 8.30
C SER A 536 -20.36 -13.49 8.16
N ASN A 537 -19.57 -12.41 8.10
CA ASN A 537 -20.05 -11.06 7.88
C ASN A 537 -20.06 -10.72 6.37
N ALA A 538 -21.18 -10.98 5.70
CA ALA A 538 -21.31 -10.80 4.25
C ALA A 538 -21.18 -9.33 3.80
N GLU A 539 -21.64 -8.39 4.62
CA GLU A 539 -21.60 -6.95 4.35
C GLU A 539 -20.15 -6.45 4.31
N ILE A 540 -19.38 -6.73 5.38
CA ILE A 540 -17.96 -6.36 5.46
C ILE A 540 -17.13 -7.16 4.45
N LYS A 541 -17.49 -8.41 4.15
CA LYS A 541 -16.84 -9.20 3.10
C LYS A 541 -16.92 -8.48 1.74
N ASN A 542 -18.09 -8.00 1.33
CA ASN A 542 -18.23 -7.29 0.06
C ASN A 542 -17.56 -5.92 0.09
N TYR A 543 -17.62 -5.20 1.22
CA TYR A 543 -16.92 -3.93 1.37
C TYR A 543 -15.39 -4.09 1.29
N ALA A 544 -14.82 -5.10 1.96
CA ALA A 544 -13.40 -5.42 1.86
C ALA A 544 -12.99 -5.80 0.42
N ARG A 545 -13.83 -6.55 -0.31
CA ARG A 545 -13.59 -6.85 -1.73
C ARG A 545 -13.56 -5.58 -2.59
N LEU A 546 -14.44 -4.61 -2.33
CA LEU A 546 -14.42 -3.33 -3.02
C LEU A 546 -13.13 -2.55 -2.73
N LEU A 547 -12.73 -2.47 -1.46
CA LEU A 547 -11.50 -1.81 -1.05
C LEU A 547 -10.30 -2.41 -1.77
N ILE A 548 -10.16 -3.75 -1.75
CA ILE A 548 -9.11 -4.46 -2.51
C ILE A 548 -9.17 -4.11 -3.99
N ALA A 549 -10.33 -4.23 -4.64
CA ALA A 549 -10.45 -3.98 -6.09
C ALA A 549 -10.07 -2.54 -6.48
N THR A 550 -10.39 -1.57 -5.62
CA THR A 550 -10.05 -0.17 -5.85
C THR A 550 -8.56 0.11 -5.64
N GLU A 551 -7.95 -0.47 -4.61
CA GLU A 551 -6.52 -0.34 -4.32
C GLU A 551 -5.66 -1.00 -5.40
N GLN A 552 -6.05 -2.21 -5.85
CA GLN A 552 -5.40 -2.92 -6.96
C GLN A 552 -5.48 -2.12 -8.27
N HIS A 553 -6.65 -1.53 -8.55
CA HIS A 553 -6.82 -0.68 -9.73
C HIS A 553 -5.93 0.56 -9.66
N ALA A 554 -5.80 1.19 -8.50
CA ALA A 554 -4.90 2.33 -8.33
C ALA A 554 -3.43 1.94 -8.46
N ALA A 555 -3.01 0.79 -7.92
CA ALA A 555 -1.67 0.25 -8.12
C ALA A 555 -1.33 0.06 -9.60
N GLN A 556 -2.25 -0.54 -10.37
CA GLN A 556 -2.08 -0.74 -11.81
C GLN A 556 -2.02 0.57 -12.61
N VAL A 557 -2.69 1.62 -12.14
CA VAL A 557 -2.66 2.93 -12.82
C VAL A 557 -1.41 3.73 -12.42
N TYR A 558 -1.07 3.78 -11.14
CA TYR A 558 -0.10 4.74 -10.60
C TYR A 558 1.23 4.13 -10.18
N TRP A 559 1.32 2.82 -9.93
CA TRP A 559 2.58 2.16 -9.54
C TRP A 559 3.15 1.30 -10.66
N HIS A 560 2.32 0.73 -11.51
CA HIS A 560 2.75 -0.13 -12.61
C HIS A 560 2.98 0.72 -13.85
N LEU A 561 4.24 0.84 -14.27
CA LEU A 561 4.61 1.65 -15.42
C LEU A 561 4.84 0.75 -16.63
N TYR A 562 4.32 1.20 -17.77
CA TYR A 562 4.44 0.51 -19.04
C TYR A 562 5.26 1.38 -19.99
N PRO A 563 6.53 1.05 -20.26
CA PRO A 563 7.40 1.84 -21.14
C PRO A 563 6.80 2.13 -22.52
N THR A 564 6.00 1.19 -23.04
CA THR A 564 5.38 1.28 -24.38
C THR A 564 4.04 2.02 -24.40
N ALA A 565 3.52 2.44 -23.24
CA ALA A 565 2.25 3.15 -23.18
C ALA A 565 2.34 4.55 -23.80
N SER A 566 1.26 4.97 -24.48
CA SER A 566 1.20 6.27 -25.14
C SER A 566 1.32 7.43 -24.14
N ALA A 567 2.26 8.35 -24.40
CA ALA A 567 2.47 9.56 -23.61
C ALA A 567 1.27 10.53 -23.63
N THR A 568 0.42 10.45 -24.65
CA THR A 568 -0.76 11.33 -24.82
C THR A 568 -2.08 10.60 -24.59
N GLY A 569 -2.03 9.35 -24.10
CA GLY A 569 -3.23 8.61 -23.74
C GLY A 569 -4.02 9.35 -22.68
N ARG A 570 -5.34 9.47 -22.87
CA ARG A 570 -6.24 10.14 -21.91
C ARG A 570 -6.05 9.61 -20.48
N ASP A 571 -5.80 8.32 -20.34
CA ASP A 571 -5.73 7.63 -19.05
C ASP A 571 -4.28 7.31 -18.64
N GLN A 572 -3.27 7.93 -19.28
CA GLN A 572 -1.87 7.81 -18.89
C GLN A 572 -1.53 8.85 -17.80
N PRO A 573 -1.21 8.46 -16.55
CA PRO A 573 -0.81 9.40 -15.50
C PRO A 573 0.58 10.04 -15.72
N TYR A 574 1.46 9.35 -16.43
CA TYR A 574 2.86 9.73 -16.57
C TYR A 574 3.22 9.92 -18.05
N PRO A 575 3.02 11.12 -18.64
CA PRO A 575 3.42 11.42 -20.01
C PRO A 575 4.94 11.36 -20.22
N GLU A 576 5.74 11.44 -19.16
CA GLU A 576 7.20 11.39 -19.18
C GLU A 576 7.72 9.98 -19.51
N GLN A 577 8.32 9.79 -20.70
CA GLN A 577 8.87 8.49 -21.13
C GLN A 577 9.91 7.95 -20.15
N SER A 578 10.84 8.81 -19.72
CA SER A 578 11.91 8.44 -18.82
C SER A 578 11.44 7.97 -17.44
N LEU A 579 10.28 8.44 -16.97
CA LEU A 579 9.66 7.89 -15.76
C LEU A 579 9.10 6.49 -16.05
N ARG A 580 8.38 6.32 -17.18
CA ARG A 580 7.82 5.01 -17.55
C ARG A 580 8.88 3.92 -17.74
N ASP A 581 10.08 4.31 -18.17
CA ASP A 581 11.23 3.40 -18.31
C ASP A 581 11.75 2.85 -16.96
N LEU A 582 11.31 3.41 -15.81
CA LEU A 582 11.60 2.86 -14.48
C LEU A 582 10.73 1.65 -14.11
N VAL A 583 9.71 1.33 -14.91
CA VAL A 583 8.81 0.15 -14.78
C VAL A 583 7.92 0.12 -13.55
N THR A 584 8.34 0.71 -12.44
CA THR A 584 7.56 0.77 -11.21
C THR A 584 7.88 2.01 -10.38
N ILE A 585 6.89 2.51 -9.64
CA ILE A 585 7.05 3.58 -8.65
C ILE A 585 7.26 2.96 -7.27
N GLY A 586 8.14 3.55 -6.47
CA GLY A 586 8.33 3.20 -5.06
C GLY A 586 7.39 3.97 -4.15
N ASN A 587 7.25 5.28 -4.36
CA ASN A 587 6.41 6.13 -3.52
C ASN A 587 5.55 7.11 -4.35
N VAL A 588 4.29 7.24 -3.98
CA VAL A 588 3.38 8.29 -4.46
C VAL A 588 3.05 9.22 -3.31
N MET A 589 3.40 10.48 -3.48
CA MET A 589 3.04 11.59 -2.60
C MET A 589 2.14 12.60 -3.31
N ASP A 590 1.59 13.53 -2.54
CA ASP A 590 0.81 14.65 -3.08
C ASP A 590 1.58 15.53 -4.06
N TRP A 591 2.91 15.62 -3.93
CA TRP A 591 3.78 16.54 -4.69
C TRP A 591 4.95 15.84 -5.41
N GLN A 592 5.18 14.55 -5.16
CA GLN A 592 6.24 13.76 -5.80
C GLN A 592 5.72 12.34 -6.11
N ALA A 593 6.16 11.74 -7.21
CA ALA A 593 5.99 10.29 -7.43
C ALA A 593 7.23 9.74 -8.14
N GLY A 594 7.77 8.61 -7.70
CA GLY A 594 9.00 8.08 -8.29
C GLY A 594 9.50 6.76 -7.75
N ALA A 595 10.55 6.24 -8.39
CA ALA A 595 11.22 5.00 -8.04
C ALA A 595 12.29 5.26 -6.95
N TRP A 596 11.84 5.43 -5.71
CA TRP A 596 12.67 5.61 -4.52
C TRP A 596 11.93 5.10 -3.27
N LEU A 597 12.67 4.85 -2.20
CA LEU A 597 12.17 4.39 -0.90
C LEU A 597 12.74 5.26 0.22
N PHE A 598 12.09 5.28 1.38
CA PHE A 598 12.57 6.05 2.53
C PHE A 598 13.97 5.63 3.03
N TRP A 599 14.44 4.44 2.65
CA TRP A 599 15.76 3.90 3.04
C TRP A 599 16.72 3.68 1.86
N GLY A 600 16.31 3.89 0.61
CA GLY A 600 17.17 3.54 -0.52
C GLY A 600 16.54 3.69 -1.90
N ALA A 601 17.30 3.27 -2.92
CA ALA A 601 16.91 3.34 -4.33
C ALA A 601 17.31 2.08 -5.11
N GLN A 602 17.46 0.94 -4.43
CA GLN A 602 17.75 -0.34 -5.08
C GLN A 602 16.51 -0.78 -5.87
N LYS A 603 16.69 -1.17 -7.13
CA LYS A 603 15.56 -1.50 -8.02
C LYS A 603 14.76 -2.69 -7.52
N ILE A 604 15.44 -3.68 -6.95
CA ILE A 604 14.85 -4.89 -6.40
C ILE A 604 13.97 -4.57 -5.19
N GLU A 605 14.41 -3.68 -4.31
CA GLU A 605 13.64 -3.24 -3.15
C GLU A 605 12.45 -2.41 -3.59
N ILE A 606 12.66 -1.46 -4.53
CA ILE A 606 11.60 -0.61 -5.09
C ILE A 606 10.48 -1.46 -5.70
N ALA A 607 10.83 -2.49 -6.47
CA ALA A 607 9.84 -3.39 -7.06
C ALA A 607 9.21 -4.32 -6.02
N ALA A 608 10.01 -4.90 -5.12
CA ALA A 608 9.51 -5.88 -4.15
C ALA A 608 8.53 -5.27 -3.15
N ILE A 609 8.72 -4.01 -2.74
CA ILE A 609 7.82 -3.33 -1.80
C ILE A 609 6.39 -3.16 -2.35
N GLN A 610 6.22 -3.16 -3.68
CA GLN A 610 4.91 -3.07 -4.34
C GLN A 610 4.23 -4.44 -4.51
N ILE A 611 4.98 -5.51 -4.29
CA ILE A 611 4.55 -6.89 -4.50
C ILE A 611 4.27 -7.58 -3.15
N LEU A 612 5.10 -7.33 -2.14
CA LEU A 612 4.97 -7.94 -0.82
C LEU A 612 3.76 -7.39 -0.04
N PRO A 613 3.19 -8.18 0.88
CA PRO A 613 3.39 -9.62 1.06
C PRO A 613 2.71 -10.39 -0.07
N VAL A 614 3.29 -11.50 -0.52
CA VAL A 614 2.68 -12.27 -1.60
C VAL A 614 1.58 -13.19 -1.06
N THR A 615 0.34 -12.80 -1.33
CA THR A 615 -0.88 -13.53 -0.97
C THR A 615 -1.66 -13.93 -2.23
N PRO A 616 -2.58 -14.92 -2.16
CA PRO A 616 -3.34 -15.35 -3.33
C PRO A 616 -4.11 -14.22 -4.04
N VAL A 617 -4.64 -13.24 -3.29
CA VAL A 617 -5.43 -12.14 -3.89
C VAL A 617 -4.59 -11.19 -4.75
N ASN A 618 -3.27 -11.12 -4.53
CA ASN A 618 -2.39 -10.25 -5.31
C ASN A 618 -2.18 -10.75 -6.74
N GLU A 619 -2.61 -11.97 -7.08
CA GLU A 619 -2.63 -12.46 -8.46
C GLU A 619 -3.31 -11.47 -9.43
N TYR A 620 -4.33 -10.74 -8.97
CA TYR A 620 -5.02 -9.74 -9.79
C TYR A 620 -4.18 -8.50 -10.11
N MET A 621 -3.12 -8.22 -9.34
CA MET A 621 -2.24 -7.08 -9.55
C MET A 621 -1.18 -7.37 -10.60
N TYR A 622 -0.63 -8.58 -10.59
CA TYR A 622 0.53 -8.92 -11.40
C TYR A 622 0.11 -9.31 -12.81
N ASP A 623 -0.07 -8.36 -13.71
CA ASP A 623 -0.24 -8.73 -15.12
C ASP A 623 1.09 -9.28 -15.69
N PRO A 624 1.05 -10.26 -16.62
CA PRO A 624 2.26 -10.88 -17.14
C PRO A 624 3.24 -9.92 -17.82
N ALA A 625 2.77 -8.84 -18.44
CA ALA A 625 3.63 -7.90 -19.15
C ALA A 625 4.41 -7.03 -18.16
N TRP A 626 3.74 -6.51 -17.13
CA TRP A 626 4.41 -5.79 -16.06
C TRP A 626 5.35 -6.69 -15.25
N ALA A 627 4.92 -7.91 -14.91
CA ALA A 627 5.76 -8.87 -14.18
C ALA A 627 7.07 -9.22 -14.93
N GLN A 628 6.99 -9.40 -16.27
CA GLN A 628 8.17 -9.58 -17.10
C GLN A 628 9.05 -8.33 -17.11
N ALA A 629 8.46 -7.14 -17.26
CA ALA A 629 9.21 -5.89 -17.23
C ALA A 629 9.94 -5.65 -15.89
N VAL A 630 9.31 -5.99 -14.76
CA VAL A 630 9.92 -5.89 -13.43
C VAL A 630 11.13 -6.82 -13.30
N HIS A 631 11.00 -8.06 -13.75
CA HIS A 631 12.12 -9.01 -13.78
C HIS A 631 13.29 -8.44 -14.59
N ASP A 632 13.03 -7.93 -15.79
CA ASP A 632 14.06 -7.40 -16.68
C ASP A 632 14.69 -6.11 -16.13
N TYR A 633 13.88 -5.26 -15.49
CA TYR A 633 14.33 -4.03 -14.82
C TYR A 633 15.29 -4.32 -13.65
N THR A 634 15.06 -5.43 -12.93
CA THR A 634 15.81 -5.82 -11.73
C THR A 634 16.92 -6.84 -11.99
N ILE A 635 17.09 -7.33 -13.22
CA ILE A 635 17.92 -8.50 -13.55
C ILE A 635 19.38 -8.41 -13.07
N GLN A 636 19.98 -7.21 -13.11
CA GLN A 636 21.37 -7.01 -12.66
C GLN A 636 21.51 -7.21 -11.13
N GLU A 637 20.51 -6.78 -10.36
CA GLU A 637 20.48 -6.95 -8.90
C GLU A 637 20.08 -8.37 -8.51
N LEU A 638 19.16 -9.00 -9.26
CA LEU A 638 18.79 -10.41 -9.10
C LEU A 638 20.01 -11.34 -9.25
N ASN A 639 20.88 -11.08 -10.23
CA ASN A 639 22.08 -11.88 -10.50
C ASN A 639 23.24 -11.61 -9.52
N ASN A 640 23.13 -10.60 -8.66
CA ASN A 640 24.17 -10.26 -7.71
C ASN A 640 23.89 -10.88 -6.32
N ALA A 641 24.84 -11.67 -5.82
CA ALA A 641 24.73 -12.37 -4.55
C ALA A 641 24.73 -11.45 -3.31
N THR A 642 25.10 -10.16 -3.44
CA THR A 642 25.08 -9.21 -2.33
C THR A 642 23.67 -8.73 -1.96
N TYR A 643 22.70 -8.85 -2.86
CA TYR A 643 21.30 -8.52 -2.59
C TYR A 643 20.60 -9.70 -1.92
N GLY A 644 19.85 -9.42 -0.86
CA GLY A 644 19.18 -10.41 -0.03
C GLY A 644 18.17 -11.26 -0.81
N ASP A 645 18.15 -12.55 -0.50
CA ASP A 645 17.23 -13.51 -1.12
C ASP A 645 15.77 -13.21 -0.77
N GLU A 646 15.51 -12.56 0.37
CA GLU A 646 14.19 -12.11 0.78
C GLU A 646 13.52 -11.23 -0.30
N TRP A 647 14.26 -10.30 -0.89
CA TRP A 647 13.75 -9.44 -1.97
C TRP A 647 13.60 -10.20 -3.28
N LYS A 648 14.59 -11.05 -3.62
CA LYS A 648 14.55 -11.88 -4.83
C LYS A 648 13.34 -12.80 -4.84
N SER A 649 13.02 -13.38 -3.67
CA SER A 649 11.88 -14.29 -3.52
C SER A 649 10.56 -13.65 -3.98
N VAL A 650 10.35 -12.39 -3.61
CA VAL A 650 9.17 -11.60 -3.96
C VAL A 650 9.10 -11.33 -5.46
N ILE A 651 10.22 -10.92 -6.08
CA ILE A 651 10.28 -10.69 -7.53
C ILE A 651 9.98 -11.98 -8.30
N TYR A 652 10.56 -13.11 -7.89
CA TYR A 652 10.31 -14.40 -8.55
C TYR A 652 8.85 -14.83 -8.44
N LEU A 653 8.16 -14.52 -7.33
CA LEU A 653 6.74 -14.79 -7.20
C LEU A 653 5.90 -13.99 -8.19
N ALA A 654 6.11 -12.67 -8.32
CA ALA A 654 5.42 -11.89 -9.34
C ALA A 654 5.77 -12.40 -10.76
N TYR A 655 7.06 -12.69 -11.01
CA TYR A 655 7.54 -13.19 -12.29
C TYR A 655 6.91 -14.54 -12.70
N SER A 656 6.51 -15.36 -11.73
CA SER A 656 5.85 -16.64 -12.01
C SER A 656 4.54 -16.48 -12.78
N GLN A 657 3.91 -15.29 -12.77
CA GLN A 657 2.74 -15.02 -13.62
C GLN A 657 3.09 -15.01 -15.13
N ALA A 658 4.29 -14.56 -15.49
CA ALA A 658 4.77 -14.55 -16.86
C ALA A 658 5.46 -15.87 -17.23
N ASN A 659 6.28 -16.41 -16.31
CA ASN A 659 7.12 -17.57 -16.58
C ASN A 659 7.29 -18.47 -15.34
N PRO A 660 6.31 -19.33 -15.01
CA PRO A 660 6.30 -20.07 -13.75
C PRO A 660 7.46 -21.07 -13.64
N VAL A 661 7.85 -21.73 -14.74
CA VAL A 661 8.95 -22.72 -14.75
C VAL A 661 10.28 -22.04 -14.44
N VAL A 662 10.58 -20.91 -15.11
CA VAL A 662 11.83 -20.17 -14.87
C VAL A 662 11.83 -19.56 -13.46
N ALA A 663 10.70 -19.01 -13.01
CA ALA A 663 10.58 -18.50 -11.65
C ALA A 663 10.84 -19.59 -10.59
N ALA A 664 10.40 -20.84 -10.82
CA ALA A 664 10.70 -21.97 -9.94
C ALA A 664 12.19 -22.37 -9.95
N GLN A 665 12.83 -22.36 -11.12
CA GLN A 665 14.27 -22.60 -11.24
C GLN A 665 15.07 -21.54 -10.48
N LEU A 666 14.74 -20.26 -10.66
CA LEU A 666 15.35 -19.15 -9.93
C LEU A 666 15.09 -19.26 -8.43
N SER A 667 13.86 -19.62 -8.04
CA SER A 667 13.50 -19.79 -6.62
C SER A 667 14.28 -20.92 -5.94
N SER A 668 14.82 -21.91 -6.68
CA SER A 668 15.55 -23.06 -6.12
C SER A 668 16.95 -22.74 -5.56
N SER A 669 17.45 -21.53 -5.80
CA SER A 669 18.73 -21.03 -5.29
C SER A 669 18.57 -20.18 -4.01
N LEU A 670 17.34 -19.77 -3.69
CA LEU A 670 17.04 -18.95 -2.52
C LEU A 670 17.38 -19.69 -1.22
N THR A 671 17.90 -18.96 -0.26
CA THR A 671 18.26 -19.47 1.07
C THR A 671 17.60 -18.71 2.22
N SER A 672 16.90 -17.63 1.91
CA SER A 672 16.13 -16.80 2.84
C SER A 672 14.87 -16.30 2.13
N TRP A 673 13.78 -16.14 2.88
CA TRP A 673 12.49 -15.59 2.41
C TRP A 673 12.06 -14.37 3.23
N GLY A 674 12.94 -13.86 4.10
CA GLY A 674 12.63 -12.74 4.99
C GLY A 674 11.65 -13.11 6.10
N THR A 675 11.03 -12.10 6.70
CA THR A 675 10.08 -12.27 7.82
C THR A 675 8.63 -12.39 7.37
N GLY A 676 8.31 -12.00 6.14
CA GLY A 676 6.95 -11.95 5.58
C GLY A 676 6.62 -13.04 4.55
N ASN A 677 7.53 -13.95 4.24
CA ASN A 677 7.33 -15.06 3.30
C ASN A 677 7.98 -16.36 3.80
N THR A 678 7.59 -17.48 3.22
CA THR A 678 8.07 -18.83 3.57
C THR A 678 8.40 -19.63 2.32
N PHE A 679 9.21 -20.67 2.44
CA PHE A 679 9.50 -21.58 1.32
C PHE A 679 8.22 -22.24 0.82
N SER A 680 7.35 -22.69 1.73
CA SER A 680 6.08 -23.32 1.35
C SER A 680 5.17 -22.34 0.62
N ASN A 681 5.10 -21.07 1.04
CA ASN A 681 4.33 -20.07 0.30
C ASN A 681 4.97 -19.74 -1.05
N GLN A 682 6.31 -19.69 -1.11
CA GLN A 682 7.04 -19.51 -2.37
C GLN A 682 6.62 -20.56 -3.40
N LEU A 683 6.72 -21.83 -3.03
CA LEU A 683 6.44 -22.97 -3.90
C LEU A 683 4.94 -23.12 -4.20
N TYR A 684 4.08 -22.85 -3.21
CA TYR A 684 2.64 -22.86 -3.39
C TYR A 684 2.17 -21.80 -4.40
N PHE A 685 2.67 -20.56 -4.28
CA PHE A 685 2.22 -19.48 -5.17
C PHE A 685 2.66 -19.74 -6.61
N LEU A 686 3.94 -20.06 -6.86
CA LEU A 686 4.45 -20.32 -8.21
C LEU A 686 3.79 -21.54 -8.88
N SER A 687 3.41 -22.56 -8.10
CA SER A 687 2.80 -23.78 -8.63
C SER A 687 1.29 -23.68 -8.86
N THR A 688 0.68 -22.56 -8.46
CA THR A 688 -0.77 -22.31 -8.61
C THR A 688 -1.08 -21.20 -9.61
N ARG A 689 -0.10 -20.76 -10.40
CA ARG A 689 -0.29 -19.74 -11.46
C ARG A 689 -1.15 -20.27 -12.61
N PRO A 690 -1.86 -19.39 -13.36
CA PRO A 690 -2.51 -19.80 -14.60
C PRO A 690 -1.50 -20.45 -15.56
N GLY A 691 -1.84 -21.62 -16.12
CA GLY A 691 -0.95 -22.34 -17.04
C GLY A 691 0.25 -23.06 -16.39
N ALA A 692 0.28 -23.16 -15.05
CA ALA A 692 1.28 -23.98 -14.35
C ALA A 692 1.22 -25.44 -14.82
N SER A 693 2.33 -25.92 -15.39
CA SER A 693 2.51 -27.30 -15.82
C SER A 693 3.99 -27.66 -15.75
N ASN A 694 4.33 -28.76 -15.06
CA ASN A 694 5.72 -29.20 -14.87
C ASN A 694 6.62 -28.10 -14.25
N VAL A 695 6.06 -27.30 -13.36
CA VAL A 695 6.68 -26.07 -12.86
C VAL A 695 7.99 -26.36 -12.13
N CYS A 696 8.04 -27.41 -11.32
CA CYS A 696 9.21 -27.80 -10.55
C CYS A 696 10.01 -28.95 -11.17
N ALA A 697 9.60 -29.47 -12.33
CA ALA A 697 10.25 -30.62 -12.96
C ALA A 697 11.72 -30.33 -13.34
N SER A 698 12.02 -29.08 -13.69
CA SER A 698 13.37 -28.62 -14.04
C SER A 698 14.05 -27.83 -12.91
N ALA A 699 13.39 -27.68 -11.75
CA ALA A 699 13.96 -27.02 -10.59
C ALA A 699 14.96 -27.96 -9.91
N PRO A 700 16.24 -27.56 -9.75
CA PRO A 700 17.22 -28.36 -9.06
C PRO A 700 16.81 -28.72 -7.62
N SER A 701 17.11 -29.94 -7.19
CA SER A 701 16.83 -30.43 -5.84
C SER A 701 18.09 -31.00 -5.18
N ASN A 702 18.12 -30.96 -3.84
CA ASN A 702 19.17 -31.62 -3.07
C ASN A 702 18.97 -33.15 -3.14
N PRO A 703 20.04 -33.94 -3.26
CA PRO A 703 19.99 -35.38 -3.05
C PRO A 703 19.54 -35.71 -1.62
N ILE A 704 18.62 -36.67 -1.48
CA ILE A 704 18.10 -37.16 -0.19
C ILE A 704 18.38 -38.66 -0.07
N GLY A 705 18.78 -39.12 1.11
CA GLY A 705 19.10 -40.52 1.37
C GLY A 705 20.41 -40.71 2.09
N ASN A 706 20.93 -41.94 2.09
CA ASN A 706 22.20 -42.27 2.72
C ASN A 706 23.31 -42.40 1.68
N PHE A 707 24.42 -41.71 1.89
CA PHE A 707 25.52 -41.66 0.94
C PHE A 707 26.89 -41.71 1.64
N TYR A 708 27.87 -42.26 0.93
CA TYR A 708 29.28 -41.95 1.15
C TYR A 708 29.67 -40.77 0.24
N ILE A 709 30.48 -39.84 0.76
CA ILE A 709 30.96 -38.68 -0.01
C ILE A 709 32.38 -38.99 -0.48
N GLN A 710 32.60 -38.96 -1.79
CA GLN A 710 33.91 -39.22 -2.42
C GLN A 710 34.40 -37.98 -3.18
N SER A 711 35.63 -37.54 -2.94
CA SER A 711 36.26 -36.50 -3.74
C SER A 711 36.61 -37.03 -5.13
N VAL A 712 36.25 -36.28 -6.18
CA VAL A 712 36.62 -36.62 -7.57
C VAL A 712 38.12 -36.40 -7.80
N THR A 713 38.72 -35.38 -7.16
CA THR A 713 40.13 -35.02 -7.37
C THR A 713 41.08 -36.05 -6.77
N THR A 714 40.81 -36.54 -5.57
CA THR A 714 41.69 -37.50 -4.88
C THR A 714 41.20 -38.94 -4.92
N ASN A 715 40.00 -39.18 -5.49
CA ASN A 715 39.29 -40.47 -5.47
C ASN A 715 39.09 -41.06 -4.06
N SER A 716 39.25 -40.23 -3.01
CA SER A 716 39.18 -40.63 -1.60
C SER A 716 37.82 -40.29 -1.01
N TYR A 717 37.32 -41.16 -0.14
CA TYR A 717 36.11 -40.98 0.65
C TYR A 717 36.38 -40.17 1.90
N VAL A 718 35.38 -39.42 2.34
CA VAL A 718 35.38 -38.78 3.67
C VAL A 718 35.48 -39.88 4.73
N SER A 719 36.56 -39.88 5.52
CA SER A 719 36.88 -40.95 6.47
C SER A 719 36.03 -40.90 7.73
N ALA A 720 35.68 -42.07 8.29
CA ALA A 720 35.04 -42.18 9.60
C ALA A 720 36.05 -42.00 10.77
N SER A 721 37.33 -42.32 10.55
CA SER A 721 38.36 -42.30 11.60
C SER A 721 38.80 -40.90 12.02
N THR A 722 38.49 -39.87 11.22
CA THR A 722 38.90 -38.49 11.45
C THR A 722 37.79 -37.59 11.97
N LEU A 723 36.61 -38.15 12.26
CA LEU A 723 35.51 -37.39 12.85
C LEU A 723 35.95 -36.76 14.19
N PRO A 724 35.50 -35.52 14.49
CA PRO A 724 34.42 -34.81 13.82
C PRO A 724 34.83 -34.12 12.52
N ASN A 725 36.11 -33.86 12.26
CA ASN A 725 36.57 -33.16 11.05
C ASN A 725 36.40 -34.01 9.79
N LEU A 726 35.77 -33.44 8.76
CA LEU A 726 35.55 -34.13 7.50
C LEU A 726 36.79 -34.04 6.62
N ILE A 727 37.49 -35.17 6.48
CA ILE A 727 38.72 -35.30 5.67
C ILE A 727 38.52 -36.42 4.65
N ALA A 728 38.69 -36.11 3.36
CA ALA A 728 38.67 -37.08 2.27
C ALA A 728 40.03 -37.81 2.18
N SER A 729 40.20 -38.86 2.99
CA SER A 729 41.45 -39.61 3.12
C SER A 729 41.32 -41.13 2.98
N SER A 730 40.10 -41.68 3.00
CA SER A 730 39.90 -43.13 2.90
C SER A 730 39.86 -43.59 1.44
N THR A 731 40.56 -44.67 1.10
CA THR A 731 40.50 -45.28 -0.24
C THR A 731 39.42 -46.37 -0.36
N SER A 732 38.71 -46.71 0.74
CA SER A 732 37.70 -47.77 0.79
C SER A 732 36.41 -47.29 1.46
N GLN A 733 35.26 -47.76 0.95
CA GLN A 733 33.94 -47.46 1.52
C GLN A 733 33.78 -47.99 2.95
N ASN A 734 34.42 -49.13 3.28
CA ASN A 734 34.32 -49.74 4.62
C ASN A 734 34.92 -48.86 5.73
N LEU A 735 35.80 -47.92 5.37
CA LEU A 735 36.43 -46.97 6.29
C LEU A 735 35.86 -45.54 6.13
N ALA A 736 34.87 -45.36 5.25
CA ALA A 736 34.23 -44.08 4.99
C ALA A 736 33.12 -43.78 5.99
N ALA A 737 32.91 -42.49 6.27
CA ALA A 737 31.76 -42.03 7.02
C ALA A 737 30.51 -42.08 6.13
N LYS A 738 29.44 -42.69 6.66
CA LYS A 738 28.10 -42.68 6.05
C LYS A 738 27.34 -41.44 6.51
N PHE A 739 26.75 -40.71 5.57
CA PHE A 739 25.96 -39.51 5.84
C PHE A 739 24.51 -39.69 5.42
N GLN A 740 23.59 -39.33 6.30
CA GLN A 740 22.18 -39.16 6.00
C GLN A 740 21.96 -37.72 5.51
N LEU A 741 21.57 -37.56 4.25
CA LEU A 741 21.12 -36.31 3.67
C LEU A 741 19.61 -36.22 3.79
N ALA A 742 19.12 -35.18 4.46
CA ALA A 742 17.69 -34.94 4.70
C ALA A 742 17.26 -33.57 4.14
N PHE A 743 15.97 -33.43 3.87
CA PHE A 743 15.37 -32.23 3.30
C PHE A 743 15.54 -31.01 4.21
N ALA A 744 15.87 -29.88 3.59
CA ALA A 744 15.63 -28.54 4.11
C ALA A 744 15.17 -27.65 2.93
N PRO A 745 14.46 -26.53 3.16
CA PRO A 745 14.05 -25.61 2.11
C PRO A 745 15.18 -25.25 1.14
N ASN A 746 15.01 -25.59 -0.15
CA ASN A 746 16.02 -25.48 -1.22
C ASN A 746 17.39 -26.13 -0.97
N ALA A 747 17.55 -26.85 0.14
CA ALA A 747 18.83 -27.29 0.66
C ALA A 747 18.67 -28.66 1.34
N GLY A 748 19.58 -28.99 2.23
CA GLY A 748 19.50 -30.20 3.02
C GLY A 748 20.52 -30.20 4.13
N THR A 749 20.27 -31.04 5.12
CA THR A 749 21.21 -31.28 6.22
C THR A 749 22.00 -32.55 5.95
N MET A 750 23.26 -32.59 6.37
CA MET A 750 24.07 -33.82 6.37
C MET A 750 24.27 -34.28 7.81
N LYS A 751 23.94 -35.53 8.13
CA LYS A 751 24.16 -36.11 9.46
C LYS A 751 25.03 -37.36 9.38
N ALA A 752 26.14 -37.39 10.11
CA ALA A 752 26.98 -38.59 10.21
C ALA A 752 26.19 -39.68 10.95
N VAL A 753 26.01 -40.83 10.30
CA VAL A 753 25.17 -41.93 10.82
C VAL A 753 25.79 -42.58 12.06
N SER A 754 27.12 -42.70 12.10
CA SER A 754 27.84 -43.35 13.20
C SER A 754 27.79 -42.55 14.52
N THR A 755 27.79 -41.22 14.45
CA THR A 755 27.82 -40.35 15.63
C THR A 755 26.48 -39.67 15.91
N ASN A 756 25.52 -39.76 14.99
CA ASN A 756 24.25 -39.02 15.03
C ASN A 756 24.44 -37.50 15.15
N GLN A 757 25.54 -36.97 14.58
CA GLN A 757 25.86 -35.54 14.59
C GLN A 757 25.72 -34.92 13.21
N PHE A 758 25.09 -33.75 13.14
CA PHE A 758 24.99 -32.93 11.96
C PHE A 758 26.35 -32.31 11.61
N VAL A 759 26.61 -32.27 10.30
CA VAL A 759 27.74 -31.57 9.69
C VAL A 759 27.49 -30.08 9.83
N THR A 760 28.44 -29.35 10.39
CA THR A 760 28.43 -27.91 10.58
C THR A 760 29.53 -27.27 9.73
N ALA A 761 29.17 -26.20 9.02
CA ALA A 761 30.07 -25.38 8.24
C ALA A 761 30.63 -24.21 9.07
N ASP A 762 31.88 -23.86 8.82
CA ASP A 762 32.53 -22.77 9.53
C ASP A 762 32.14 -21.41 8.94
N ILE A 763 31.64 -20.48 9.76
CA ILE A 763 31.16 -19.18 9.27
C ILE A 763 32.30 -18.35 8.66
N SER A 764 33.54 -18.49 9.13
CA SER A 764 34.69 -17.76 8.60
C SER A 764 35.35 -18.45 7.38
N GLY A 765 34.90 -19.64 7.00
CA GLY A 765 35.51 -20.43 5.91
C GLY A 765 36.99 -20.78 6.14
N SER A 766 37.46 -20.72 7.39
CA SER A 766 38.87 -20.93 7.74
C SER A 766 39.14 -22.32 8.30
N PHE A 767 38.12 -22.97 8.86
CA PHE A 767 38.25 -24.27 9.50
C PHE A 767 37.62 -25.40 8.68
N THR A 768 38.08 -26.62 8.94
CA THR A 768 37.50 -27.83 8.35
C THR A 768 36.07 -28.00 8.82
N ILE A 769 35.15 -28.31 7.88
CA ILE A 769 33.76 -28.63 8.23
C ILE A 769 33.74 -29.91 9.09
N SER A 770 32.82 -29.98 10.05
CA SER A 770 32.84 -31.06 11.04
C SER A 770 31.46 -31.64 11.32
N ALA A 771 31.33 -32.95 11.54
CA ALA A 771 30.11 -33.55 12.07
C ALA A 771 30.15 -33.48 13.61
N SER A 772 29.60 -32.42 14.19
CA SER A 772 29.78 -32.11 15.62
C SER A 772 28.56 -31.46 16.30
N ARG A 773 27.39 -31.42 15.65
CA ARG A 773 26.18 -30.77 16.20
C ARG A 773 25.05 -31.75 16.42
N ALA A 774 24.38 -31.66 17.57
CA ALA A 774 23.23 -32.52 17.88
C ALA A 774 21.95 -32.09 17.14
N THR A 775 21.85 -30.80 16.83
CA THR A 775 20.69 -30.18 16.18
C THR A 775 21.17 -29.40 14.97
N ALA A 776 20.40 -29.45 13.87
CA ALA A 776 20.67 -28.63 12.71
C ALA A 776 20.07 -27.23 12.88
N SER A 777 20.84 -26.22 12.52
CA SER A 777 20.41 -24.84 12.34
C SER A 777 21.05 -24.27 11.08
N THR A 778 21.22 -22.94 10.99
CA THR A 778 21.72 -22.25 9.79
C THR A 778 23.08 -22.79 9.30
N TRP A 779 23.94 -23.27 10.20
CA TRP A 779 25.30 -23.72 9.84
C TRP A 779 25.37 -25.18 9.39
N GLU A 780 24.30 -25.94 9.60
CA GLU A 780 24.22 -27.36 9.25
C GLU A 780 23.44 -27.61 7.94
N VAL A 781 23.16 -26.53 7.21
CA VAL A 781 22.41 -26.56 5.95
C VAL A 781 23.35 -26.36 4.77
N PHE A 782 23.21 -27.22 3.76
CA PHE A 782 24.03 -27.25 2.56
C PHE A 782 23.17 -27.37 1.30
N ILE A 783 23.54 -26.62 0.27
CA ILE A 783 22.97 -26.75 -1.07
C ILE A 783 23.90 -27.65 -1.89
N ILE A 784 23.36 -28.77 -2.39
CA ILE A 784 24.12 -29.75 -3.16
C ILE A 784 23.50 -29.83 -4.55
N ARG A 785 24.30 -29.54 -5.58
CA ARG A 785 23.85 -29.42 -6.97
C ARG A 785 24.83 -30.08 -7.93
N PRO A 786 24.38 -30.58 -9.10
CA PRO A 786 25.29 -31.02 -10.15
C PRO A 786 26.30 -29.92 -10.48
N LYS A 787 27.59 -30.23 -10.44
CA LYS A 787 28.65 -29.23 -10.68
C LYS A 787 28.67 -28.87 -12.16
N HIS A 788 28.57 -27.58 -12.48
CA HIS A 788 28.60 -27.11 -13.86
C HIS A 788 29.88 -27.56 -14.60
N GLY A 789 29.72 -28.13 -15.79
CA GLY A 789 30.83 -28.62 -16.63
C GLY A 789 31.48 -29.93 -16.17
N ALA A 790 31.03 -30.54 -15.07
CA ALA A 790 31.53 -31.83 -14.59
C ALA A 790 30.74 -33.02 -15.19
N PRO A 791 31.30 -34.24 -15.19
CA PRO A 791 30.55 -35.45 -15.56
C PRO A 791 29.30 -35.65 -14.70
N SER A 792 28.30 -36.36 -15.25
CA SER A 792 27.08 -36.72 -14.52
C SER A 792 27.41 -37.45 -13.20
N GLY A 793 26.67 -37.12 -12.14
CA GLY A 793 26.90 -37.65 -10.78
C GLY A 793 27.99 -36.95 -9.97
N VAL A 794 28.58 -35.88 -10.49
CA VAL A 794 29.49 -35.00 -9.75
C VAL A 794 28.76 -33.76 -9.25
N TYR A 795 28.90 -33.47 -7.96
CA TYR A 795 28.19 -32.40 -7.27
C TYR A 795 29.16 -31.36 -6.71
N SER A 796 28.70 -30.11 -6.69
CA SER A 796 29.24 -29.03 -5.86
C SER A 796 28.43 -28.97 -4.56
N ILE A 797 29.10 -28.58 -3.46
CA ILE A 797 28.47 -28.42 -2.14
C ILE A 797 28.68 -26.97 -1.72
N LEU A 798 27.59 -26.25 -1.41
CA LEU A 798 27.58 -24.87 -0.97
C LEU A 798 27.10 -24.82 0.49
N ALA A 799 27.85 -24.18 1.38
CA ALA A 799 27.44 -23.98 2.77
C ALA A 799 26.47 -22.80 2.89
N ALA A 800 25.33 -23.00 3.56
CA ALA A 800 24.35 -21.93 3.74
C ALA A 800 24.82 -20.84 4.72
N SER A 801 25.75 -21.16 5.63
CA SER A 801 26.27 -20.26 6.66
C SER A 801 26.95 -19.01 6.10
N ASN A 802 27.87 -19.19 5.14
CA ASN A 802 28.68 -18.11 4.57
C ASN A 802 28.56 -17.98 3.04
N LYS A 803 27.67 -18.77 2.41
CA LYS A 803 27.47 -18.80 0.96
C LYS A 803 28.74 -19.13 0.17
N GLN A 804 29.63 -19.94 0.74
CA GLN A 804 30.84 -20.40 0.07
C GLN A 804 30.81 -21.90 -0.21
N TYR A 805 31.38 -22.26 -1.35
CA TYR A 805 31.48 -23.64 -1.80
C TYR A 805 32.56 -24.39 -1.04
N VAL A 806 32.32 -25.69 -0.83
CA VAL A 806 33.28 -26.61 -0.24
C VAL A 806 34.42 -26.88 -1.23
N THR A 807 35.63 -26.61 -0.78
CA THR A 807 36.90 -26.91 -1.45
C THR A 807 37.62 -28.03 -0.70
N LEU A 808 38.76 -28.45 -1.25
CA LEU A 808 39.61 -29.47 -0.66
C LEU A 808 40.97 -28.88 -0.28
N GLY A 809 41.32 -28.93 1.01
CA GLY A 809 42.65 -28.60 1.50
C GLY A 809 43.70 -29.62 1.07
N SER A 810 44.98 -29.26 1.22
CA SER A 810 46.12 -30.12 0.81
C SER A 810 46.16 -31.48 1.54
N ASN A 811 45.61 -31.55 2.75
CA ASN A 811 45.47 -32.79 3.54
C ASN A 811 44.14 -33.52 3.31
N GLY A 812 43.33 -33.11 2.33
CA GLY A 812 42.00 -33.65 2.08
C GLY A 812 40.90 -33.08 2.97
N ALA A 813 41.18 -32.06 3.81
CA ALA A 813 40.16 -31.40 4.62
C ALA A 813 39.10 -30.71 3.73
N LEU A 814 37.82 -30.89 4.06
CA LEU A 814 36.74 -30.17 3.40
C LEU A 814 36.57 -28.80 4.08
N ILE A 815 36.62 -27.71 3.30
CA ILE A 815 36.58 -26.33 3.83
C ILE A 815 35.60 -25.50 2.98
N ASN A 816 34.63 -24.82 3.59
CA ASN A 816 33.67 -23.98 2.87
C ASN A 816 34.23 -22.56 2.61
N ASN A 817 35.17 -22.44 1.67
CA ASN A 817 35.88 -21.19 1.35
C ASN A 817 35.92 -20.81 -0.14
N GLY A 818 35.25 -21.56 -1.01
CA GLY A 818 35.19 -21.29 -2.43
C GLY A 818 34.19 -20.17 -2.74
N ALA A 819 34.66 -19.02 -3.21
CA ALA A 819 33.79 -17.87 -3.51
C ALA A 819 32.83 -18.12 -4.69
N THR A 820 33.22 -18.97 -5.65
CA THR A 820 32.40 -19.31 -6.82
C THR A 820 32.33 -20.83 -7.02
N GLU A 821 31.32 -21.30 -7.76
CA GLU A 821 31.17 -22.74 -8.02
C GLU A 821 32.40 -23.32 -8.74
N SER A 822 33.05 -22.54 -9.61
CA SER A 822 34.25 -23.00 -10.32
C SER A 822 35.40 -23.32 -9.36
N ASN A 823 35.48 -22.64 -8.21
CA ASN A 823 36.45 -22.92 -7.15
C ASN A 823 36.13 -24.17 -6.32
N SER A 824 34.89 -24.67 -6.38
CA SER A 824 34.45 -25.82 -5.57
C SER A 824 35.15 -27.12 -5.98
N ALA A 825 35.40 -27.99 -5.00
CA ALA A 825 35.76 -29.37 -5.28
C ALA A 825 34.55 -30.14 -5.85
N GLY A 826 34.81 -31.14 -6.69
CA GLY A 826 33.79 -32.06 -7.19
C GLY A 826 33.65 -33.27 -6.27
N PHE A 827 32.41 -33.63 -5.91
CA PHE A 827 32.10 -34.77 -5.06
C PHE A 827 31.14 -35.76 -5.73
N ARG A 828 31.37 -37.07 -5.58
CA ARG A 828 30.38 -38.10 -5.89
C ARG A 828 29.64 -38.49 -4.62
N LEU A 829 28.32 -38.62 -4.73
CA LEU A 829 27.48 -39.20 -3.69
C LEU A 829 27.25 -40.67 -4.03
N VAL A 830 27.96 -41.56 -3.34
CA VAL A 830 27.88 -43.00 -3.58
C VAL A 830 26.81 -43.57 -2.67
N SER A 831 25.71 -44.04 -3.26
CA SER A 831 24.59 -44.66 -2.53
C SER A 831 25.07 -45.86 -1.73
N THR A 832 24.53 -46.03 -0.53
CA THR A 832 24.86 -47.15 0.36
C THR A 832 24.07 -48.41 0.08
#